data_AF-A0A7V9N7S8-F1
#
_entry.id   AF-A0A7V9N7S8-F1
#
_cell.length_a   1.000
_cell.length_b   1.000
_cell.length_c   1.000
_cell.angle_alpha   90.00
_cell.angle_beta   90.00
_cell.angle_gamma   90.00
#
_symmetry.space_group_name_H-M   'P 1'
#
loop_
_entity.id
_entity.type
_entity.pdbx_description
1 polymer ?
#
loop_
_entity_poly.entity_id
_entity_poly.type
_entity_poly.pdbx_seq_one_letter_code
_entity_poly.pdbx_strand_id
1 'polypeptide(L)'
;MNRRQLLTYGVFGLGATALAPGLARSGPRAAQSQTARDRIERIAIHPALGIARVGNSPDEWFLGPEAPGSHPLPPEGFKDSAGRIKRQAARFRLYGFDAEGEVVGEVTAAGADIRWRVHLANSKAAWYSFDLPFDIPGAKGLPAGPGLAAPPPTRSLRRNAPVADRASLAIDPGARSVGGRNANADGQDAGARFAGGMFFDIEVPLGELRTDDAGRLLVLGGSGESGPAAGGLEATDIDNNDLWYDDTSDGPVDATVSIAGRAIPVTGAWVVVAPPNYAPGIQSVVTMYDVMFEAATILQPELAPMPPSFTRMIYPMFARLVQNQWVNAGFLHRFGWGAASDFLAPEQLRRLASPSPQHRPLRQEVFARFRDPAYTSMNYDELPPYYGDSVNFPGTDPRQWLAVLPIQYGWLRQWAAGDFEADWPAAGLTFPARLEDVPIAAQPAMLDRAVLDDCLGGPFHPGCELTWPMRQPLLYAEPFRLRRRVGVEPDWGPAMTSELALAADGPLRASGPGDLTRWLAVPWQTDTASCLSAYERSLDEYLPAFWPAHVPNDVLAPASYQVVLDPAASLGQRQDAFTHRVKWLRDLPGFGRSNRERMNAFVAQWSAAGIVTPQPGPEDDAPFPATFWVELGHALVDDSSVVSK
;
A
#
# COMPACT_ATOMS: atom_id res chain seq x y z
N MET A 1 21.33 5.07 20.55
CA MET A 1 19.96 4.65 20.22
C MET A 1 19.26 4.19 21.50
N ASN A 2 18.19 4.88 21.94
CA ASN A 2 17.40 4.49 23.12
C ASN A 2 16.63 3.18 22.81
N ARG A 3 16.38 2.31 23.80
CA ARG A 3 15.55 1.09 23.66
C ARG A 3 14.20 1.37 22.99
N ARG A 4 13.58 2.53 23.27
CA ARG A 4 12.34 2.97 22.60
C ARG A 4 12.52 3.16 21.08
N GLN A 5 13.67 3.68 20.63
CA GLN A 5 14.01 3.82 19.20
C GLN A 5 14.39 2.50 18.53
N LEU A 6 14.69 1.43 19.26
CA LEU A 6 14.89 0.10 18.67
C LEU A 6 13.55 -0.61 18.41
N LEU A 7 12.55 -0.34 19.26
CA LEU A 7 11.23 -0.97 19.21
C LEU A 7 10.31 -0.33 18.17
N THR A 8 10.42 0.98 17.92
CA THR A 8 9.57 1.68 16.95
C THR A 8 9.93 1.41 15.48
N TYR A 9 11.12 0.87 15.19
CA TYR A 9 11.63 0.77 13.81
C TYR A 9 11.46 -0.59 13.13
N GLY A 10 10.87 -1.56 13.81
CA GLY A 10 10.72 -2.91 13.29
C GLY A 10 12.08 -3.61 13.12
N VAL A 11 12.09 -4.93 13.25
CA VAL A 11 13.28 -5.75 13.08
C VAL A 11 13.55 -5.91 11.58
N PHE A 12 14.09 -4.87 10.93
CA PHE A 12 14.57 -5.01 9.55
C PHE A 12 15.99 -5.56 9.58
N GLY A 13 16.16 -6.81 9.12
CA GLY A 13 17.48 -7.40 8.89
C GLY A 13 18.37 -7.49 10.13
N LEU A 14 17.99 -8.29 11.13
CA LEU A 14 18.97 -8.72 12.14
C LEU A 14 19.97 -9.66 11.48
N GLY A 15 21.20 -9.20 11.30
CA GLY A 15 22.33 -10.13 11.26
C GLY A 15 22.34 -10.93 12.57
N ALA A 16 22.58 -12.25 12.47
CA ALA A 16 22.58 -13.18 13.61
C ALA A 16 23.50 -12.79 14.78
N THR A 17 24.29 -11.73 14.64
CA THR A 17 25.35 -11.29 15.55
C THR A 17 25.01 -10.08 16.43
N ALA A 18 23.84 -9.45 16.28
CA ALA A 18 23.47 -8.28 17.11
C ALA A 18 22.81 -8.62 18.46
N LEU A 19 22.65 -9.91 18.79
CA LEU A 19 22.22 -10.35 20.12
C LEU A 19 23.44 -10.89 20.87
N ALA A 20 23.93 -10.13 21.85
CA ALA A 20 24.91 -10.63 22.80
C ALA A 20 24.40 -11.95 23.42
N PRO A 21 25.23 -13.02 23.51
CA PRO A 21 24.81 -14.30 24.06
C PRO A 21 24.67 -14.16 25.58
N GLY A 22 23.48 -13.76 26.02
CA GLY A 22 23.17 -13.61 27.43
C GLY A 22 21.71 -13.25 27.60
N LEU A 23 20.90 -14.24 27.99
CA LEU A 23 19.45 -14.19 28.24
C LEU A 23 18.53 -14.52 27.05
N ALA A 24 18.91 -15.45 26.18
CA ALA A 24 17.92 -16.27 25.46
C ALA A 24 17.62 -17.52 26.32
N ARG A 25 16.62 -17.43 27.21
CA ARG A 25 15.94 -18.63 27.71
C ARG A 25 14.90 -19.02 26.67
N SER A 26 15.30 -19.87 25.73
CA SER A 26 14.39 -20.66 24.89
C SER A 26 13.72 -21.72 25.78
N GLY A 27 12.53 -21.38 26.29
CA GLY A 27 11.62 -22.32 26.94
C GLY A 27 10.51 -22.77 25.98
N PRO A 28 9.87 -23.94 26.21
CA PRO A 28 8.72 -24.37 25.43
C PRO A 28 7.58 -23.35 25.55
N ARG A 29 6.89 -23.14 24.42
CA ARG A 29 5.69 -22.32 24.20
C ARG A 29 4.65 -22.54 25.31
N ALA A 30 4.64 -21.68 26.32
CA ALA A 30 3.64 -21.68 27.37
C ALA A 30 2.60 -20.60 27.06
N ALA A 31 1.32 -20.93 27.25
CA ALA A 31 0.31 -19.92 27.55
C ALA A 31 0.93 -18.90 28.51
N GLN A 32 0.82 -17.60 28.23
CA GLN A 32 1.28 -16.56 29.17
C GLN A 32 0.81 -16.97 30.57
N SER A 33 1.76 -17.12 31.51
CA SER A 33 1.42 -17.50 32.87
C SER A 33 0.37 -16.53 33.41
N GLN A 34 -0.50 -17.00 34.30
CA GLN A 34 -1.51 -16.12 34.91
C GLN A 34 -0.86 -14.84 35.48
N THR A 35 0.33 -14.97 36.08
CA THR A 35 1.15 -13.86 36.58
C THR A 35 1.59 -12.85 35.52
N ALA A 36 1.77 -13.25 34.26
CA ALA A 36 2.06 -12.32 33.17
C ALA A 36 0.79 -11.57 32.74
N ARG A 37 -0.36 -12.25 32.70
CA ARG A 37 -1.65 -11.66 32.33
C ARG A 37 -2.15 -10.65 33.37
N ASP A 38 -1.85 -10.89 34.64
CA ASP A 38 -2.21 -9.98 35.73
C ASP A 38 -1.50 -8.62 35.62
N ARG A 39 -0.38 -8.54 34.89
CA ARG A 39 0.36 -7.29 34.64
C ARG A 39 -0.21 -6.47 33.47
N ILE A 40 -1.15 -7.00 32.69
CA ILE A 40 -1.69 -6.28 31.54
C ILE A 40 -2.65 -5.20 32.04
N GLU A 41 -2.30 -3.95 31.76
CA GLU A 41 -3.08 -2.74 32.12
C GLU A 41 -3.80 -2.13 30.91
N ARG A 42 -3.24 -2.32 29.71
CA ARG A 42 -3.82 -1.84 28.44
C ARG A 42 -3.58 -2.84 27.34
N ILE A 43 -4.47 -2.87 26.36
CA ILE A 43 -4.30 -3.64 25.12
C ILE A 43 -4.32 -2.69 23.92
N ALA A 44 -3.59 -3.00 22.86
CA ALA A 44 -3.72 -2.33 21.57
C ALA A 44 -3.92 -3.36 20.45
N ILE A 45 -4.74 -2.98 19.46
CA ILE A 45 -4.96 -3.78 18.26
C ILE A 45 -3.85 -3.49 17.24
N HIS A 46 -3.25 -4.55 16.67
CA HIS A 46 -2.24 -4.46 15.61
C HIS A 46 -2.60 -5.37 14.42
N PRO A 47 -2.37 -4.95 13.16
CA PRO A 47 -1.80 -3.66 12.78
C PRO A 47 -2.71 -2.48 13.15
N ALA A 48 -2.14 -1.30 13.36
CA ALA A 48 -2.87 -0.07 13.64
C ALA A 48 -3.75 0.35 12.46
N LEU A 49 -3.31 0.03 11.24
CA LEU A 49 -4.02 0.15 9.98
C LEU A 49 -3.84 -1.16 9.20
N GLY A 50 -4.89 -1.98 9.14
CA GLY A 50 -4.88 -3.23 8.36
C GLY A 50 -5.39 -3.01 6.93
N ILE A 51 -4.89 -3.82 5.99
CA ILE A 51 -5.22 -3.73 4.57
C ILE A 51 -5.78 -5.07 4.09
N ALA A 52 -7.08 -5.07 3.82
CA ALA A 52 -7.77 -6.10 3.07
C ALA A 52 -7.86 -5.68 1.60
N ARG A 53 -8.06 -6.63 0.69
CA ARG A 53 -8.23 -6.33 -0.75
C ARG A 53 -9.40 -7.11 -1.32
N VAL A 54 -10.15 -6.45 -2.20
CA VAL A 54 -11.27 -7.06 -2.91
C VAL A 54 -10.82 -8.23 -3.80
N GLY A 55 -11.72 -9.17 -4.06
CA GLY A 55 -11.47 -10.36 -4.88
C GLY A 55 -12.78 -11.07 -5.18
N ASN A 56 -12.99 -11.47 -6.43
CA ASN A 56 -14.24 -12.07 -6.88
C ASN A 56 -14.33 -13.59 -6.69
N SER A 57 -13.34 -14.22 -6.04
CA SER A 57 -13.50 -15.60 -5.58
C SER A 57 -14.48 -15.66 -4.40
N PRO A 58 -15.55 -16.49 -4.50
CA PRO A 58 -16.60 -16.54 -3.47
C PRO A 58 -16.06 -17.12 -2.15
N ASP A 59 -15.22 -18.14 -2.23
CA ASP A 59 -14.84 -18.95 -1.07
C ASP A 59 -13.33 -18.92 -0.77
N GLU A 60 -12.47 -18.60 -1.75
CA GLU A 60 -11.02 -18.63 -1.57
C GLU A 60 -10.44 -17.25 -1.23
N TRP A 61 -9.52 -17.24 -0.27
CA TRP A 61 -8.86 -16.05 0.25
C TRP A 61 -7.48 -16.40 0.80
N PHE A 62 -6.66 -15.38 1.05
CA PHE A 62 -5.35 -15.53 1.68
C PHE A 62 -5.08 -14.39 2.67
N LEU A 63 -4.11 -14.57 3.56
CA LEU A 63 -3.72 -13.54 4.53
C LEU A 63 -2.77 -12.52 3.89
N GLY A 64 -2.95 -11.24 4.19
CA GLY A 64 -1.95 -10.21 3.89
C GLY A 64 -0.64 -10.41 4.68
N PRO A 65 0.41 -9.63 4.36
CA PRO A 65 1.72 -9.75 4.99
C PRO A 65 1.69 -9.40 6.49
N GLU A 66 2.38 -10.21 7.30
CA GLU A 66 2.57 -9.98 8.75
C GLU A 66 4.04 -9.82 9.16
N ALA A 67 4.96 -9.96 8.20
CA ALA A 67 6.38 -9.69 8.35
C ALA A 67 6.89 -8.95 7.09
N PRO A 68 7.83 -8.00 7.22
CA PRO A 68 8.44 -7.35 6.07
C PRO A 68 9.25 -8.32 5.22
N GLY A 69 9.40 -7.99 3.93
CA GLY A 69 10.20 -8.76 2.97
C GLY A 69 9.35 -9.75 2.18
N SER A 70 8.84 -10.80 2.80
CA SER A 70 8.05 -11.83 2.09
C SER A 70 6.56 -11.52 2.10
N HIS A 71 6.00 -11.25 0.93
CA HIS A 71 4.55 -11.29 0.76
C HIS A 71 4.07 -12.76 0.79
N PRO A 72 2.99 -13.10 1.53
CA PRO A 72 2.43 -14.44 1.50
C PRO A 72 2.08 -14.86 0.06
N LEU A 73 2.61 -16.00 -0.37
CA LEU A 73 2.22 -16.63 -1.63
C LEU A 73 1.19 -17.72 -1.31
N PRO A 74 -0.10 -17.52 -1.64
CA PRO A 74 -1.10 -18.56 -1.43
C PRO A 74 -0.75 -19.83 -2.21
N PRO A 75 -0.99 -21.03 -1.63
CA PRO A 75 -0.97 -22.27 -2.39
C PRO A 75 -1.89 -22.15 -3.61
N GLU A 76 -1.45 -22.64 -4.76
CA GLU A 76 -2.13 -22.50 -6.06
C GLU A 76 -2.21 -21.06 -6.63
N GLY A 77 -1.52 -20.09 -6.02
CA GLY A 77 -1.45 -18.71 -6.50
C GLY A 77 -2.65 -17.85 -6.11
N PHE A 78 -2.68 -16.63 -6.65
CA PHE A 78 -3.60 -15.56 -6.25
C PHE A 78 -4.99 -15.63 -6.90
N LYS A 79 -5.19 -16.58 -7.83
CA LYS A 79 -6.47 -16.84 -8.48
C LYS A 79 -6.95 -18.24 -8.17
N ASP A 80 -8.27 -18.42 -8.11
CA ASP A 80 -8.86 -19.75 -7.99
C ASP A 80 -8.85 -20.50 -9.33
N SER A 81 -9.29 -21.76 -9.29
CA SER A 81 -9.35 -22.64 -10.47
C SER A 81 -10.25 -22.12 -11.61
N ALA A 82 -11.14 -21.16 -11.34
CA ALA A 82 -11.99 -20.51 -12.33
C ALA A 82 -11.39 -19.19 -12.84
N GLY A 83 -10.18 -18.82 -12.40
CA GLY A 83 -9.51 -17.59 -12.80
C GLY A 83 -9.99 -16.35 -12.05
N ARG A 84 -10.75 -16.49 -10.95
CA ARG A 84 -11.21 -15.38 -10.12
C ARG A 84 -10.14 -15.02 -9.08
N ILE A 85 -10.00 -13.73 -8.76
CA ILE A 85 -9.02 -13.24 -7.80
C ILE A 85 -9.46 -13.59 -6.37
N LYS A 86 -8.56 -14.23 -5.60
CA LYS A 86 -8.77 -14.53 -4.18
C LYS A 86 -8.76 -13.24 -3.37
N ARG A 87 -9.64 -13.13 -2.37
CA ARG A 87 -9.66 -11.97 -1.45
C ARG A 87 -8.41 -11.97 -0.56
N GLN A 88 -7.84 -10.79 -0.29
CA GLN A 88 -6.83 -10.65 0.76
C GLN A 88 -7.50 -10.25 2.07
N ALA A 89 -7.33 -11.07 3.11
CA ALA A 89 -7.83 -10.80 4.44
C ALA A 89 -6.82 -10.01 5.28
N ALA A 90 -7.29 -9.00 6.00
CA ALA A 90 -6.52 -8.33 7.05
C ALA A 90 -6.70 -9.09 8.38
N ARG A 91 -5.59 -9.53 8.99
CA ARG A 91 -5.61 -10.15 10.32
C ARG A 91 -5.23 -9.15 11.40
N PHE A 92 -6.03 -9.08 12.46
CA PHE A 92 -5.79 -8.24 13.63
C PHE A 92 -5.53 -9.07 14.88
N ARG A 93 -4.55 -8.63 15.65
CA ARG A 93 -4.04 -9.22 16.88
C ARG A 93 -4.14 -8.23 18.03
N LEU A 94 -4.23 -8.73 19.25
CA LEU A 94 -4.25 -7.92 20.48
C LEU A 94 -2.92 -8.09 21.20
N TYR A 95 -2.23 -7.00 21.53
CA TYR A 95 -1.03 -7.03 22.37
C TYR A 95 -1.31 -6.34 23.69
N GLY A 96 -1.01 -7.03 24.78
CA GLY A 96 -1.09 -6.50 26.15
C GLY A 96 0.18 -5.74 26.53
N PHE A 97 -0.01 -4.63 27.23
CA PHE A 97 1.03 -3.74 27.73
C PHE A 97 0.91 -3.61 29.25
N ASP A 98 2.05 -3.51 29.93
CA ASP A 98 2.09 -3.21 31.36
C ASP A 98 2.01 -1.69 31.64
N ALA A 99 2.12 -1.31 32.91
CA ALA A 99 2.03 0.07 33.37
C ALA A 99 3.15 0.97 32.79
N GLU A 100 4.30 0.39 32.45
CA GLU A 100 5.44 1.09 31.85
C GLU A 100 5.32 1.23 30.32
N GLY A 101 4.32 0.57 29.72
CA GLY A 101 4.09 0.55 28.28
C GLY A 101 4.93 -0.49 27.54
N GLU A 102 5.49 -1.47 28.24
CA GLU A 102 6.25 -2.57 27.64
C GLU A 102 5.30 -3.70 27.22
N VAL A 103 5.63 -4.35 26.11
CA VAL A 103 4.80 -5.44 25.57
C VAL A 103 4.94 -6.69 26.45
N VAL A 104 3.83 -7.11 27.06
CA VAL A 104 3.72 -8.36 27.80
C VAL A 104 3.53 -9.54 26.84
N GLY A 105 2.76 -9.33 25.77
CA GLY A 105 2.64 -10.23 24.63
C GLY A 105 1.22 -10.33 24.07
N GLU A 106 1.01 -11.28 23.16
CA GLU A 106 -0.26 -11.44 22.45
C GLU A 106 -1.38 -11.98 23.36
N VAL A 107 -2.54 -11.33 23.33
CA VAL A 107 -3.77 -11.74 24.02
C VAL A 107 -4.66 -12.49 23.03
N THR A 108 -5.05 -13.72 23.38
CA THR A 108 -5.84 -14.63 22.54
C THR A 108 -7.02 -15.20 23.31
N ALA A 109 -7.93 -15.87 22.60
CA ALA A 109 -9.08 -16.59 23.17
C ALA A 109 -8.68 -17.83 24.02
N ALA A 110 -7.39 -18.02 24.31
CA ALA A 110 -6.90 -18.98 25.30
C ALA A 110 -6.78 -18.41 26.71
N GLY A 111 -6.84 -17.09 26.86
CA GLY A 111 -6.69 -16.42 28.16
C GLY A 111 -7.60 -15.24 28.39
N ALA A 112 -8.46 -14.91 27.42
CA ALA A 112 -9.32 -13.76 27.47
C ALA A 112 -10.63 -14.02 26.72
N ASP A 113 -11.69 -13.36 27.18
CA ASP A 113 -12.93 -13.22 26.41
C ASP A 113 -12.75 -12.04 25.45
N ILE A 114 -12.83 -12.32 24.16
CA ILE A 114 -12.60 -11.32 23.09
C ILE A 114 -13.84 -11.23 22.22
N ARG A 115 -14.34 -10.00 22.06
CA ARG A 115 -15.36 -9.67 21.06
C ARG A 115 -14.88 -8.49 20.24
N TRP A 116 -14.82 -8.69 18.94
CA TRP A 116 -14.44 -7.69 17.94
C TRP A 116 -15.67 -6.92 17.46
N ARG A 117 -15.46 -5.67 17.06
CA ARG A 117 -16.45 -4.83 16.39
C ARG A 117 -15.77 -4.07 15.26
N VAL A 118 -16.34 -4.15 14.06
CA VAL A 118 -15.83 -3.45 12.87
C VAL A 118 -16.98 -2.72 12.20
N HIS A 119 -16.74 -1.50 11.69
CA HIS A 119 -17.74 -0.71 10.97
C HIS A 119 -17.15 -0.23 9.66
N LEU A 120 -17.43 -0.94 8.56
CA LEU A 120 -17.01 -0.54 7.21
C LEU A 120 -18.08 0.36 6.58
N ALA A 121 -17.64 1.38 5.84
CA ALA A 121 -18.50 2.13 4.94
C ALA A 121 -17.72 2.58 3.69
N ASN A 122 -18.45 2.91 2.63
CA ASN A 122 -17.94 3.60 1.44
C ASN A 122 -18.70 4.90 1.26
N SER A 123 -18.00 6.03 1.31
CA SER A 123 -18.59 7.36 1.13
C SER A 123 -18.03 8.10 -0.09
N LYS A 124 -17.39 7.39 -1.04
CA LYS A 124 -16.77 7.99 -2.24
C LYS A 124 -17.76 8.79 -3.09
N ALA A 125 -18.94 8.24 -3.35
CA ALA A 125 -19.97 8.90 -4.15
C ALA A 125 -20.63 10.08 -3.41
N ALA A 126 -20.58 10.07 -2.08
CA ALA A 126 -21.08 11.14 -1.21
C ALA A 126 -20.05 12.28 -1.01
N TRP A 127 -18.81 12.11 -1.46
CA TRP A 127 -17.71 13.05 -1.21
C TRP A 127 -17.50 14.07 -2.33
N TYR A 128 -16.36 14.76 -2.31
CA TYR A 128 -15.94 15.72 -3.33
C TYR A 128 -15.15 15.02 -4.44
N SER A 129 -15.16 15.64 -5.61
CA SER A 129 -14.28 15.24 -6.70
C SER A 129 -12.82 15.28 -6.29
N PHE A 130 -12.01 14.39 -6.85
CA PHE A 130 -10.57 14.50 -6.78
C PHE A 130 -10.08 15.29 -7.99
N ASP A 131 -9.54 16.49 -7.77
CA ASP A 131 -8.89 17.28 -8.83
C ASP A 131 -7.38 17.40 -8.59
N LEU A 132 -6.97 17.54 -7.32
CA LEU A 132 -5.58 17.68 -6.90
C LEU A 132 -5.46 17.42 -5.39
N PRO A 133 -4.33 16.91 -4.87
CA PRO A 133 -4.08 16.89 -3.43
C PRO A 133 -4.17 18.28 -2.81
N PHE A 134 -5.01 18.45 -1.79
CA PHE A 134 -5.25 19.78 -1.21
C PHE A 134 -4.07 20.34 -0.41
N ASP A 135 -3.04 19.55 -0.14
CA ASP A 135 -1.88 19.95 0.65
C ASP A 135 -0.72 20.53 -0.16
N ILE A 136 -0.73 20.39 -1.49
CA ILE A 136 0.33 20.93 -2.35
C ILE A 136 0.09 22.40 -2.74
N PRO A 137 1.16 23.16 -3.12
CA PRO A 137 1.03 24.56 -3.52
C PRO A 137 0.05 24.78 -4.68
N GLY A 138 0.01 23.88 -5.68
CA GLY A 138 -0.92 23.99 -6.80
C GLY A 138 -2.39 24.11 -6.36
N ALA A 139 -2.82 23.32 -5.38
CA ALA A 139 -4.20 23.35 -4.87
C ALA A 139 -4.52 24.62 -4.08
N LYS A 140 -3.50 25.25 -3.48
CA LYS A 140 -3.60 26.51 -2.74
C LYS A 140 -3.60 27.74 -3.65
N GLY A 141 -3.40 27.55 -4.96
CA GLY A 141 -3.16 28.61 -5.94
C GLY A 141 -1.69 29.00 -6.02
N LEU A 142 -1.25 29.43 -7.21
CA LEU A 142 0.14 29.82 -7.46
C LEU A 142 0.22 31.32 -7.82
N PRO A 143 1.38 31.96 -7.58
CA PRO A 143 1.63 33.30 -8.09
C PRO A 143 1.52 33.36 -9.62
N ALA A 144 1.19 34.54 -10.15
CA ALA A 144 1.22 34.79 -11.59
C ALA A 144 2.65 34.60 -12.15
N GLY A 145 2.78 33.81 -13.23
CA GLY A 145 4.01 33.74 -14.00
C GLY A 145 4.18 34.97 -14.92
N PRO A 146 5.36 35.19 -15.50
CA PRO A 146 5.56 36.27 -16.48
C PRO A 146 4.59 36.15 -17.66
N GLY A 147 3.63 37.09 -17.76
CA GLY A 147 2.63 37.12 -18.83
C GLY A 147 1.44 36.16 -18.68
N LEU A 148 1.31 35.47 -17.53
CA LEU A 148 0.22 34.51 -17.26
C LEU A 148 -0.59 34.95 -16.04
N ALA A 149 -1.90 34.69 -16.07
CA ALA A 149 -2.75 34.88 -14.88
C ALA A 149 -2.35 33.90 -13.78
N ALA A 150 -2.46 34.31 -12.51
CA ALA A 150 -2.30 33.42 -11.37
C ALA A 150 -3.41 32.35 -11.40
N PRO A 151 -3.07 31.04 -11.41
CA PRO A 151 -4.09 30.02 -11.30
C PRO A 151 -4.76 30.12 -9.92
N PRO A 152 -6.11 30.16 -9.86
CA PRO A 152 -6.81 30.25 -8.59
C PRO A 152 -6.65 28.94 -7.78
N PRO A 153 -6.90 28.98 -6.46
CA PRO A 153 -6.96 27.77 -5.65
C PRO A 153 -7.99 26.77 -6.20
N THR A 154 -7.67 25.49 -6.09
CA THR A 154 -8.57 24.39 -6.48
C THR A 154 -9.84 24.43 -5.63
N ARG A 155 -10.98 24.27 -6.30
CA ARG A 155 -12.31 24.14 -5.69
C ARG A 155 -12.98 22.88 -6.22
N SER A 156 -12.82 21.77 -5.52
CA SER A 156 -13.43 20.49 -5.92
C SER A 156 -14.88 20.45 -5.50
N LEU A 157 -15.79 20.30 -6.47
CA LEU A 157 -17.22 20.23 -6.21
C LEU A 157 -17.61 18.87 -5.63
N ARG A 158 -18.80 18.78 -5.03
CA ARG A 158 -19.36 17.48 -4.64
C ARG A 158 -19.53 16.59 -5.86
N ARG A 159 -19.16 15.31 -5.74
CA ARG A 159 -19.69 14.26 -6.61
C ARG A 159 -21.20 14.17 -6.39
N ASN A 160 -21.94 13.84 -7.42
CA ASN A 160 -23.39 13.74 -7.40
C ASN A 160 -24.07 15.03 -6.90
N ALA A 161 -23.52 16.21 -7.23
CA ALA A 161 -23.99 17.49 -6.70
C ALA A 161 -25.52 17.72 -6.79
N PRO A 162 -26.23 17.28 -7.85
CA PRO A 162 -27.69 17.42 -7.93
C PRO A 162 -28.50 16.57 -6.94
N VAL A 163 -27.91 15.55 -6.30
CA VAL A 163 -28.61 14.64 -5.39
C VAL A 163 -28.80 15.30 -4.02
N ALA A 164 -30.07 15.58 -3.68
CA ALA A 164 -30.42 16.23 -2.42
C ALA A 164 -30.28 15.29 -1.20
N ASP A 165 -30.72 14.04 -1.33
CA ASP A 165 -30.54 13.03 -0.30
C ASP A 165 -29.12 12.46 -0.34
N ARG A 166 -28.19 13.14 0.34
CA ARG A 166 -26.78 12.73 0.39
C ARG A 166 -26.55 11.40 1.11
N ALA A 167 -27.46 10.98 1.99
CA ALA A 167 -27.31 9.72 2.70
C ALA A 167 -27.46 8.52 1.75
N SER A 168 -28.27 8.65 0.69
CA SER A 168 -28.43 7.62 -0.35
C SER A 168 -27.16 7.32 -1.16
N LEU A 169 -26.11 8.15 -1.05
CA LEU A 169 -24.85 8.00 -1.79
C LEU A 169 -23.76 7.26 -1.01
N ALA A 170 -23.92 7.11 0.31
CA ALA A 170 -22.96 6.42 1.15
C ALA A 170 -23.45 5.00 1.45
N ILE A 171 -22.60 4.02 1.15
CA ILE A 171 -22.87 2.61 1.45
C ILE A 171 -22.41 2.38 2.90
N ASP A 172 -23.37 2.32 3.83
CA ASP A 172 -23.12 2.03 5.24
C ASP A 172 -24.03 0.90 5.75
N PRO A 173 -23.54 -0.36 5.77
CA PRO A 173 -24.25 -1.50 6.35
C PRO A 173 -24.28 -1.47 7.89
N GLY A 174 -23.60 -0.53 8.54
CA GLY A 174 -23.41 -0.46 9.98
C GLY A 174 -22.37 -1.46 10.51
N ALA A 175 -22.13 -1.39 11.82
CA ALA A 175 -21.12 -2.24 12.45
C ALA A 175 -21.53 -3.72 12.54
N ARG A 176 -20.53 -4.60 12.50
CA ARG A 176 -20.66 -6.05 12.75
C ARG A 176 -19.75 -6.48 13.88
N SER A 177 -20.10 -7.57 14.55
CA SER A 177 -19.33 -8.11 15.67
C SER A 177 -19.16 -9.61 15.54
N VAL A 178 -17.97 -10.08 15.92
CA VAL A 178 -17.61 -11.50 15.94
C VAL A 178 -16.76 -11.78 17.19
N GLY A 179 -16.79 -13.00 17.71
CA GLY A 179 -16.01 -13.37 18.89
C GLY A 179 -15.91 -14.89 19.05
N GLY A 180 -14.99 -15.33 19.89
CA GLY A 180 -14.65 -16.75 20.03
C GLY A 180 -13.65 -17.23 18.98
N ARG A 181 -13.38 -18.54 18.98
CA ARG A 181 -12.43 -19.20 18.08
C ARG A 181 -13.15 -19.76 16.86
N ASN A 182 -12.54 -19.65 15.69
CA ASN A 182 -13.07 -20.20 14.43
C ASN A 182 -14.52 -19.74 14.15
N ALA A 183 -14.88 -18.53 14.56
CA ALA A 183 -16.21 -18.00 14.33
C ALA A 183 -16.36 -17.59 12.86
N ASN A 184 -17.52 -17.92 12.27
CA ASN A 184 -17.82 -17.68 10.86
C ASN A 184 -16.78 -18.27 9.90
N ALA A 185 -16.23 -19.45 10.19
CA ALA A 185 -15.15 -20.05 9.39
C ALA A 185 -15.54 -20.31 7.92
N ASP A 186 -16.83 -20.59 7.65
CA ASP A 186 -17.41 -20.81 6.32
C ASP A 186 -17.96 -19.53 5.65
N GLY A 187 -17.90 -18.39 6.35
CA GLY A 187 -18.40 -17.12 5.87
C GLY A 187 -19.93 -17.02 5.78
N GLN A 188 -20.70 -17.95 6.35
CA GLN A 188 -22.17 -18.00 6.18
C GLN A 188 -22.98 -17.27 7.26
N ASP A 189 -22.35 -16.74 8.31
CA ASP A 189 -23.03 -16.01 9.38
C ASP A 189 -23.49 -14.62 8.90
N ALA A 190 -24.81 -14.47 8.72
CA ALA A 190 -25.43 -13.19 8.34
C ALA A 190 -25.13 -12.06 9.34
N GLY A 191 -24.92 -12.36 10.63
CA GLY A 191 -24.56 -11.37 11.65
C GLY A 191 -23.11 -10.88 11.57
N ALA A 192 -22.27 -11.55 10.79
CA ALA A 192 -20.87 -11.21 10.56
C ALA A 192 -20.61 -10.64 9.15
N ARG A 193 -21.62 -10.63 8.26
CA ARG A 193 -21.55 -10.07 6.91
C ARG A 193 -21.98 -8.60 6.89
N PHE A 194 -21.26 -7.77 6.14
CA PHE A 194 -21.60 -6.36 5.89
C PHE A 194 -22.62 -6.22 4.75
N ALA A 195 -23.75 -6.93 4.86
CA ALA A 195 -24.92 -6.79 4.00
C ALA A 195 -25.85 -5.66 4.48
N GLY A 196 -26.75 -5.18 3.60
CA GLY A 196 -27.73 -4.14 3.89
C GLY A 196 -27.24 -2.69 3.70
N GLY A 197 -26.00 -2.48 3.25
CA GLY A 197 -25.52 -1.17 2.81
C GLY A 197 -26.08 -0.87 1.42
N MET A 198 -26.62 0.33 1.21
CA MET A 198 -27.32 0.68 -0.03
C MET A 198 -26.65 1.87 -0.72
N PHE A 199 -26.52 1.79 -2.03
CA PHE A 199 -26.31 2.94 -2.92
C PHE A 199 -27.58 3.18 -3.71
N PHE A 200 -28.29 4.26 -3.43
CA PHE A 200 -29.71 4.42 -3.79
C PHE A 200 -30.53 3.19 -3.36
N ASP A 201 -31.05 2.41 -4.30
CA ASP A 201 -31.82 1.17 -4.11
C ASP A 201 -31.02 -0.11 -4.43
N ILE A 202 -29.70 0.01 -4.66
CA ILE A 202 -28.80 -1.09 -4.96
C ILE A 202 -28.08 -1.52 -3.66
N GLU A 203 -28.24 -2.79 -3.27
CA GLU A 203 -27.48 -3.35 -2.15
C GLU A 203 -26.03 -3.62 -2.58
N VAL A 204 -25.07 -3.15 -1.77
CA VAL A 204 -23.63 -3.31 -2.02
C VAL A 204 -22.97 -3.88 -0.77
N PRO A 205 -22.73 -5.21 -0.72
CA PRO A 205 -22.06 -5.84 0.41
C PRO A 205 -20.58 -5.43 0.53
N LEU A 206 -20.15 -5.02 1.73
CA LEU A 206 -18.77 -4.54 1.96
C LEU A 206 -17.80 -5.61 2.52
N GLY A 207 -18.23 -6.87 2.58
CA GLY A 207 -17.41 -7.99 3.03
C GLY A 207 -17.92 -8.70 4.29
N GLU A 208 -17.03 -9.26 5.10
CA GLU A 208 -17.38 -10.10 6.25
C GLU A 208 -16.27 -10.19 7.31
N LEU A 209 -16.66 -10.59 8.52
CA LEU A 209 -15.77 -10.85 9.65
C LEU A 209 -15.66 -12.34 9.95
N ARG A 210 -14.46 -12.81 10.27
CA ARG A 210 -14.20 -14.16 10.80
C ARG A 210 -13.25 -14.10 11.99
N THR A 211 -13.12 -15.18 12.74
CA THR A 211 -11.98 -15.36 13.66
C THR A 211 -11.20 -16.63 13.39
N ASP A 212 -9.89 -16.60 13.65
CA ASP A 212 -9.05 -17.80 13.58
C ASP A 212 -9.14 -18.65 14.86
N ASP A 213 -8.34 -19.71 14.93
CA ASP A 213 -8.31 -20.67 16.03
C ASP A 213 -7.83 -20.08 17.36
N ALA A 214 -7.11 -18.95 17.32
CA ALA A 214 -6.68 -18.17 18.47
C ALA A 214 -7.66 -17.03 18.82
N GLY A 215 -8.75 -16.86 18.04
CA GLY A 215 -9.71 -15.77 18.22
C GLY A 215 -9.22 -14.42 17.68
N ARG A 216 -8.20 -14.42 16.81
CA ARG A 216 -7.76 -13.22 16.08
C ARG A 216 -8.81 -12.86 15.05
N LEU A 217 -9.01 -11.57 14.82
CA LEU A 217 -9.97 -11.09 13.83
C LEU A 217 -9.39 -11.23 12.42
N LEU A 218 -10.22 -11.70 11.49
CA LEU A 218 -10.01 -11.63 10.06
C LEU A 218 -11.09 -10.72 9.46
N VAL A 219 -10.68 -9.71 8.70
CA VAL A 219 -11.58 -8.87 7.91
C VAL A 219 -11.35 -9.19 6.44
N LEU A 220 -12.40 -9.68 5.77
CA LEU A 220 -12.42 -9.88 4.33
C LEU A 220 -13.28 -8.77 3.72
N GLY A 221 -12.76 -8.13 2.68
CA GLY A 221 -13.48 -7.05 1.98
C GLY A 221 -14.57 -7.54 1.03
N GLY A 222 -15.09 -6.58 0.24
CA GLY A 222 -16.01 -6.83 -0.86
C GLY A 222 -15.44 -7.74 -1.95
N SER A 223 -16.25 -7.97 -2.97
CA SER A 223 -15.96 -8.86 -4.10
C SER A 223 -15.37 -8.16 -5.33
N GLY A 224 -15.21 -6.84 -5.29
CA GLY A 224 -14.74 -6.00 -6.39
C GLY A 224 -15.87 -5.54 -7.31
N GLU A 225 -17.10 -5.50 -6.79
CA GLU A 225 -18.29 -5.04 -7.50
C GLU A 225 -18.30 -3.51 -7.62
N SER A 226 -18.57 -3.04 -8.83
CA SER A 226 -18.74 -1.63 -9.17
C SER A 226 -19.84 -1.50 -10.22
N GLY A 227 -20.57 -0.40 -10.19
CA GLY A 227 -21.62 -0.18 -11.17
C GLY A 227 -22.24 1.21 -11.11
N PRO A 228 -23.03 1.58 -12.13
CA PRO A 228 -23.84 2.78 -12.10
C PRO A 228 -25.18 2.56 -11.38
N ALA A 229 -25.78 3.64 -10.88
CA ALA A 229 -27.13 3.67 -10.32
C ALA A 229 -28.22 3.29 -11.35
N ALA A 230 -27.92 3.43 -12.64
CA ALA A 230 -28.80 3.07 -13.74
C ALA A 230 -28.01 2.37 -14.84
N GLY A 231 -28.54 1.23 -15.33
CA GLY A 231 -27.91 0.47 -16.40
C GLY A 231 -27.68 1.29 -17.67
N GLY A 232 -26.57 1.02 -18.36
CA GLY A 232 -26.18 1.72 -19.61
C GLY A 232 -25.47 3.06 -19.41
N LEU A 233 -25.29 3.53 -18.17
CA LEU A 233 -24.41 4.66 -17.88
C LEU A 233 -22.95 4.18 -17.94
N GLU A 234 -22.13 4.84 -18.76
CA GLU A 234 -20.69 4.58 -18.83
C GLU A 234 -19.90 5.47 -17.88
N ALA A 235 -18.75 4.99 -17.42
CA ALA A 235 -17.75 5.81 -16.77
C ALA A 235 -17.04 6.68 -17.83
N THR A 236 -16.94 7.98 -17.56
CA THR A 236 -16.37 8.96 -18.50
C THR A 236 -15.14 9.66 -17.98
N ASP A 237 -14.90 9.60 -16.67
CA ASP A 237 -13.79 10.24 -15.98
C ASP A 237 -12.93 9.19 -15.26
N ILE A 238 -11.66 9.51 -15.04
CA ILE A 238 -10.72 8.60 -14.36
C ILE A 238 -11.09 8.46 -12.88
N ASP A 239 -11.52 9.55 -12.24
CA ASP A 239 -11.71 9.63 -10.79
C ASP A 239 -13.16 9.87 -10.39
N ASN A 240 -13.88 10.67 -11.17
CA ASN A 240 -15.09 11.34 -10.73
C ASN A 240 -16.30 10.99 -11.61
N ASN A 241 -16.83 9.78 -11.43
CA ASN A 241 -18.02 9.33 -12.16
C ASN A 241 -19.28 9.50 -11.29
N ASP A 242 -20.10 10.49 -11.63
CA ASP A 242 -21.40 10.68 -10.98
C ASP A 242 -22.31 9.46 -11.21
N LEU A 243 -23.08 9.12 -10.19
CA LEU A 243 -24.00 7.99 -10.11
C LEU A 243 -23.32 6.62 -10.14
N TRP A 244 -22.01 6.54 -9.86
CA TRP A 244 -21.29 5.27 -9.71
C TRP A 244 -21.00 4.92 -8.26
N TYR A 245 -20.88 3.61 -8.01
CA TYR A 245 -20.41 3.04 -6.75
C TYR A 245 -19.34 1.98 -6.96
N ASP A 246 -18.64 1.63 -5.88
CA ASP A 246 -17.84 0.41 -5.77
C ASP A 246 -17.93 -0.16 -4.34
N ASP A 247 -17.40 -1.36 -4.13
CA ASP A 247 -17.44 -2.08 -2.85
C ASP A 247 -16.11 -2.05 -2.05
N THR A 248 -15.20 -1.15 -2.42
CA THR A 248 -14.10 -0.79 -1.51
C THR A 248 -14.66 -0.08 -0.28
N SER A 249 -13.91 -0.04 0.82
CA SER A 249 -14.41 0.56 2.06
C SER A 249 -13.29 0.79 3.06
N ASP A 250 -13.59 1.50 4.13
CA ASP A 250 -12.72 1.53 5.30
C ASP A 250 -13.51 1.77 6.57
N GLY A 251 -12.90 1.50 7.72
CA GLY A 251 -13.47 1.94 8.97
C GLY A 251 -12.84 1.41 10.25
N PRO A 252 -13.46 1.73 11.41
CA PRO A 252 -12.94 1.35 12.71
C PRO A 252 -12.91 -0.14 12.97
N VAL A 253 -11.83 -0.59 13.60
CA VAL A 253 -11.68 -1.88 14.27
C VAL A 253 -11.51 -1.65 15.77
N ASP A 254 -12.44 -2.18 16.56
CA ASP A 254 -12.46 -2.10 18.02
C ASP A 254 -12.61 -3.51 18.62
N ALA A 255 -12.28 -3.65 19.91
CA ALA A 255 -12.51 -4.89 20.66
C ALA A 255 -12.87 -4.60 22.11
N THR A 256 -13.71 -5.45 22.68
CA THR A 256 -13.90 -5.56 24.13
C THR A 256 -13.19 -6.81 24.62
N VAL A 257 -12.32 -6.65 25.62
CA VAL A 257 -11.50 -7.74 26.15
C VAL A 257 -11.66 -7.83 27.67
N SER A 258 -11.90 -9.05 28.16
CA SER A 258 -11.88 -9.37 29.59
C SER A 258 -10.87 -10.47 29.88
N ILE A 259 -10.01 -10.27 30.88
CA ILE A 259 -9.02 -11.25 31.36
C ILE A 259 -9.41 -11.62 32.78
N ALA A 260 -9.75 -12.89 33.02
CA ALA A 260 -10.22 -13.38 34.32
C ALA A 260 -11.36 -12.51 34.93
N GLY A 261 -12.29 -12.03 34.09
CA GLY A 261 -13.40 -11.17 34.49
C GLY A 261 -13.08 -9.68 34.62
N ARG A 262 -11.81 -9.27 34.50
CA ARG A 262 -11.39 -7.87 34.50
C ARG A 262 -11.42 -7.31 33.08
N ALA A 263 -12.25 -6.28 32.85
CA ALA A 263 -12.26 -5.53 31.60
C ALA A 263 -10.95 -4.75 31.44
N ILE A 264 -10.30 -4.89 30.27
CA ILE A 264 -9.05 -4.20 29.95
C ILE A 264 -9.32 -3.14 28.88
N PRO A 265 -8.86 -1.89 29.06
CA PRO A 265 -8.94 -0.86 28.02
C PRO A 265 -8.22 -1.28 26.73
N VAL A 266 -8.86 -1.07 25.58
CA VAL A 266 -8.33 -1.42 24.26
C VAL A 266 -8.16 -0.16 23.41
N THR A 267 -6.95 0.07 22.89
CA THR A 267 -6.69 1.04 21.83
C THR A 267 -7.08 0.44 20.47
N GLY A 268 -8.03 1.10 19.79
CA GLY A 268 -8.56 0.70 18.48
C GLY A 268 -7.56 0.78 17.32
N ALA A 269 -7.95 0.18 16.20
CA ALA A 269 -7.24 0.18 14.92
C ALA A 269 -8.18 0.55 13.76
N TRP A 270 -7.69 0.54 12.53
CA TRP A 270 -8.49 0.81 11.34
C TRP A 270 -8.26 -0.28 10.30
N VAL A 271 -9.23 -0.49 9.43
CA VAL A 271 -9.09 -1.38 8.27
C VAL A 271 -9.46 -0.62 7.00
N VAL A 272 -8.72 -0.86 5.93
CA VAL A 272 -9.03 -0.40 4.57
C VAL A 272 -9.20 -1.64 3.70
N VAL A 273 -10.25 -1.65 2.89
CA VAL A 273 -10.50 -2.60 1.82
C VAL A 273 -10.14 -1.92 0.51
N ALA A 274 -9.01 -2.29 -0.06
CA ALA A 274 -8.44 -1.68 -1.25
C ALA A 274 -8.69 -2.51 -2.53
N PRO A 275 -8.40 -1.96 -3.71
CA PRO A 275 -8.25 -2.73 -4.95
C PRO A 275 -7.26 -3.92 -4.82
N PRO A 276 -7.30 -4.89 -5.76
CA PRO A 276 -6.28 -5.92 -5.83
C PRO A 276 -4.86 -5.34 -6.01
N ASN A 277 -3.85 -6.00 -5.44
CA ASN A 277 -2.45 -5.77 -5.80
C ASN A 277 -2.09 -6.75 -6.92
N TYR A 278 -1.79 -6.26 -8.12
CA TYR A 278 -1.45 -7.11 -9.27
C TYR A 278 0.04 -7.48 -9.34
N ALA A 279 0.84 -7.08 -8.36
CA ALA A 279 2.20 -7.58 -8.15
C ALA A 279 2.56 -7.74 -6.66
N PRO A 280 1.85 -8.60 -5.90
CA PRO A 280 2.03 -8.71 -4.45
C PRO A 280 3.47 -9.03 -4.04
N GLY A 281 4.06 -8.17 -3.20
CA GLY A 281 5.46 -8.26 -2.79
C GLY A 281 6.45 -7.45 -3.63
N ILE A 282 6.01 -6.80 -4.71
CA ILE A 282 6.75 -5.71 -5.35
C ILE A 282 6.35 -4.38 -4.70
N GLN A 283 7.33 -3.65 -4.19
CA GLN A 283 7.10 -2.41 -3.48
C GLN A 283 7.32 -1.19 -4.38
N SER A 284 6.52 -0.15 -4.18
CA SER A 284 6.82 1.18 -4.74
C SER A 284 8.06 1.77 -4.05
N VAL A 285 8.75 2.69 -4.72
CA VAL A 285 9.96 3.36 -4.20
C VAL A 285 9.67 4.07 -2.87
N VAL A 286 8.50 4.72 -2.79
CA VAL A 286 7.96 5.32 -1.56
C VAL A 286 6.71 4.52 -1.18
N THR A 287 6.69 3.96 0.03
CA THR A 287 5.56 3.15 0.54
C THR A 287 4.68 3.97 1.48
N MET A 288 3.46 3.48 1.76
CA MET A 288 2.58 4.11 2.75
C MET A 288 3.22 4.10 4.14
N TYR A 289 4.04 3.09 4.46
CA TYR A 289 4.84 3.10 5.69
C TYR A 289 5.75 4.33 5.75
N ASP A 290 6.47 4.63 4.67
CA ASP A 290 7.37 5.79 4.62
C ASP A 290 6.61 7.10 4.86
N VAL A 291 5.43 7.24 4.24
CA VAL A 291 4.56 8.42 4.37
C VAL A 291 4.06 8.60 5.81
N MET A 292 3.48 7.55 6.38
CA MET A 292 2.96 7.58 7.74
C MET A 292 4.08 7.75 8.75
N PHE A 293 5.26 7.18 8.47
CA PHE A 293 6.44 7.33 9.28
C PHE A 293 6.95 8.77 9.30
N GLU A 294 7.03 9.46 8.17
CA GLU A 294 7.39 10.89 8.16
C GLU A 294 6.39 11.72 8.96
N ALA A 295 5.09 11.51 8.78
CA ALA A 295 4.06 12.17 9.59
C ALA A 295 4.22 11.87 11.10
N ALA A 296 4.58 10.64 11.45
CA ALA A 296 4.88 10.25 12.83
C ALA A 296 6.09 11.01 13.40
N THR A 297 7.14 11.26 12.61
CA THR A 297 8.29 12.06 13.07
C THR A 297 7.94 13.53 13.30
N ILE A 298 6.90 14.05 12.65
CA ILE A 298 6.40 15.40 12.95
C ILE A 298 5.68 15.43 14.30
N LEU A 299 4.93 14.37 14.63
CA LEU A 299 4.26 14.22 15.92
C LEU A 299 5.23 13.93 17.07
N GLN A 300 6.26 13.12 16.79
CA GLN A 300 7.29 12.68 17.74
C GLN A 300 8.68 12.79 17.08
N PRO A 301 9.34 13.95 17.17
CA PRO A 301 10.64 14.20 16.54
C PRO A 301 11.75 13.24 16.95
N GLU A 302 11.67 12.66 18.15
CA GLU A 302 12.63 11.67 18.67
C GLU A 302 12.62 10.35 17.92
N LEU A 303 11.59 10.10 17.10
CA LEU A 303 11.58 8.98 16.18
C LEU A 303 12.70 9.19 15.16
N ALA A 304 12.78 10.35 14.49
CA ALA A 304 13.72 10.62 13.39
C ALA A 304 15.19 10.20 13.75
N PRO A 305 15.69 9.09 13.19
CA PRO A 305 16.97 8.52 13.55
C PRO A 305 18.11 9.27 12.88
N MET A 306 19.14 9.61 13.66
CA MET A 306 20.34 10.34 13.22
C MET A 306 21.57 9.80 13.96
N PRO A 307 22.62 9.30 13.25
CA PRO A 307 22.73 9.18 11.79
C PRO A 307 21.85 8.06 11.22
N PRO A 308 21.52 8.07 9.91
CA PRO A 308 20.68 7.04 9.29
C PRO A 308 21.40 5.69 9.19
N SER A 309 20.64 4.60 9.27
CA SER A 309 21.14 3.24 8.98
C SER A 309 21.14 2.97 7.48
N PHE A 310 22.24 2.45 6.94
CA PHE A 310 22.28 2.04 5.53
C PHE A 310 21.21 0.97 5.25
N THR A 311 21.15 -0.05 6.10
CA THR A 311 20.30 -1.22 5.90
C THR A 311 18.81 -0.88 6.01
N ARG A 312 18.43 -0.05 6.98
CA ARG A 312 17.01 0.21 7.28
C ARG A 312 16.44 1.41 6.54
N MET A 313 17.28 2.37 6.13
CA MET A 313 16.82 3.68 5.66
C MET A 313 17.35 4.08 4.29
N ILE A 314 18.44 3.48 3.79
CA ILE A 314 19.00 3.79 2.46
C ILE A 314 18.74 2.64 1.48
N TYR A 315 19.15 1.43 1.85
CA TYR A 315 19.01 0.23 1.04
C TYR A 315 17.60 -0.01 0.50
N PRO A 316 16.49 0.17 1.27
CA PRO A 316 15.15 -0.10 0.74
C PRO A 316 14.83 0.73 -0.50
N MET A 317 15.24 2.01 -0.56
CA MET A 317 15.02 2.85 -1.76
C MET A 317 15.73 2.28 -2.99
N PHE A 318 16.97 1.80 -2.85
CA PHE A 318 17.70 1.15 -3.94
C PHE A 318 17.08 -0.19 -4.34
N ALA A 319 16.69 -0.99 -3.35
CA ALA A 319 16.07 -2.28 -3.59
C ALA A 319 14.76 -2.14 -4.36
N ARG A 320 13.92 -1.16 -3.99
CA ARG A 320 12.65 -0.86 -4.65
C ARG A 320 12.85 -0.36 -6.08
N LEU A 321 13.86 0.50 -6.33
CA LEU A 321 14.22 0.91 -7.69
C LEU A 321 14.56 -0.31 -8.57
N VAL A 322 15.38 -1.24 -8.07
CA VAL A 322 15.75 -2.45 -8.81
C VAL A 322 14.57 -3.42 -8.94
N GLN A 323 13.74 -3.57 -7.91
CA GLN A 323 12.60 -4.51 -7.92
C GLN A 323 11.53 -4.14 -8.95
N ASN A 324 11.33 -2.85 -9.23
CA ASN A 324 10.35 -2.41 -10.23
C ASN A 324 10.70 -2.82 -11.67
N GLN A 325 11.87 -3.42 -11.92
CA GLN A 325 12.23 -4.04 -13.21
C GLN A 325 11.24 -5.10 -13.70
N TRP A 326 10.49 -5.71 -12.78
CA TRP A 326 9.57 -6.80 -13.07
C TRP A 326 8.18 -6.33 -13.53
N VAL A 327 7.90 -5.03 -13.37
CA VAL A 327 6.57 -4.44 -13.62
C VAL A 327 6.61 -3.25 -14.57
N ASN A 328 7.80 -2.79 -14.96
CA ASN A 328 7.99 -1.73 -15.95
C ASN A 328 9.33 -1.91 -16.67
N ALA A 329 9.34 -1.86 -18.00
CA ALA A 329 10.53 -2.17 -18.80
C ALA A 329 11.58 -1.04 -18.75
N GLY A 330 11.18 0.20 -18.48
CA GLY A 330 12.13 1.29 -18.28
C GLY A 330 12.93 1.13 -16.98
N PHE A 331 12.30 0.61 -15.92
CA PHE A 331 13.03 0.21 -14.71
C PHE A 331 14.00 -0.95 -14.99
N LEU A 332 13.59 -1.94 -15.80
CA LEU A 332 14.47 -3.02 -16.23
C LEU A 332 15.70 -2.50 -16.97
N HIS A 333 15.50 -1.60 -17.94
CA HIS A 333 16.61 -1.04 -18.71
C HIS A 333 17.56 -0.18 -17.86
N ARG A 334 17.02 0.59 -16.91
CA ARG A 334 17.83 1.53 -16.10
C ARG A 334 18.47 0.87 -14.88
N PHE A 335 17.76 0.00 -14.15
CA PHE A 335 18.14 -0.54 -12.85
C PHE A 335 18.11 -2.07 -12.76
N GLY A 336 17.57 -2.76 -13.77
CA GLY A 336 17.38 -4.20 -13.73
C GLY A 336 18.68 -5.00 -13.74
N TRP A 337 18.55 -6.32 -13.64
CA TRP A 337 19.68 -7.25 -13.61
C TRP A 337 20.70 -6.98 -14.72
N GLY A 338 21.94 -6.71 -14.33
CA GLY A 338 23.06 -6.44 -15.24
C GLY A 338 23.10 -5.02 -15.82
N ALA A 339 22.16 -4.13 -15.46
CA ALA A 339 22.20 -2.73 -15.84
C ALA A 339 23.28 -1.96 -15.07
N ALA A 340 23.74 -0.84 -15.62
CA ALA A 340 24.76 0.00 -14.98
C ALA A 340 24.31 0.60 -13.64
N SER A 341 22.99 0.82 -13.45
CA SER A 341 22.42 1.24 -12.16
C SER A 341 21.75 0.10 -11.41
N ASP A 342 22.16 -1.15 -11.62
CA ASP A 342 21.83 -2.25 -10.71
C ASP A 342 22.49 -2.00 -9.35
N PHE A 343 21.79 -1.27 -8.48
CA PHE A 343 22.27 -0.92 -7.16
C PHE A 343 22.35 -2.12 -6.20
N LEU A 344 21.79 -3.27 -6.60
CA LEU A 344 21.82 -4.50 -5.82
C LEU A 344 22.91 -5.48 -6.28
N ALA A 345 23.58 -5.20 -7.41
CA ALA A 345 24.75 -5.97 -7.83
C ALA A 345 25.79 -6.03 -6.68
N PRO A 346 26.32 -7.22 -6.31
CA PRO A 346 27.05 -7.40 -5.06
C PRO A 346 28.19 -6.41 -4.82
N GLU A 347 29.00 -6.14 -5.83
CA GLU A 347 30.12 -5.21 -5.73
C GLU A 347 29.67 -3.74 -5.65
N GLN A 348 28.61 -3.38 -6.39
CA GLN A 348 28.04 -2.04 -6.33
C GLN A 348 27.44 -1.77 -4.95
N LEU A 349 26.65 -2.72 -4.43
CA LEU A 349 26.04 -2.63 -3.11
C LEU A 349 27.08 -2.53 -2.01
N ARG A 350 28.16 -3.33 -2.07
CA ARG A 350 29.29 -3.26 -1.13
C ARG A 350 29.93 -1.88 -1.09
N ARG A 351 30.09 -1.23 -2.25
CA ARG A 351 30.65 0.13 -2.36
C ARG A 351 29.69 1.19 -1.81
N LEU A 352 28.40 1.07 -2.11
CA LEU A 352 27.34 1.98 -1.61
C LEU A 352 27.14 1.88 -0.10
N ALA A 353 27.31 0.68 0.48
CA ALA A 353 27.18 0.40 1.91
C ALA A 353 28.38 0.87 2.75
N SER A 354 29.51 1.18 2.12
CA SER A 354 30.74 1.56 2.83
C SER A 354 30.83 3.08 3.03
N PRO A 355 31.14 3.58 4.24
CA PRO A 355 31.29 5.01 4.51
C PRO A 355 32.65 5.56 4.08
N SER A 356 33.59 4.68 3.67
CA SER A 356 34.96 5.04 3.26
C SER A 356 34.99 6.26 2.32
N PRO A 357 35.91 7.22 2.55
CA PRO A 357 36.12 8.35 1.65
C PRO A 357 36.39 7.95 0.20
N GLN A 358 36.97 6.77 -0.04
CA GLN A 358 37.21 6.23 -1.39
C GLN A 358 35.91 6.07 -2.20
N HIS A 359 34.79 5.77 -1.55
CA HIS A 359 33.51 5.56 -2.21
C HIS A 359 32.59 6.80 -2.13
N ARG A 360 33.04 7.90 -1.48
CA ARG A 360 32.27 9.14 -1.40
C ARG A 360 31.87 9.69 -2.77
N PRO A 361 32.75 9.75 -3.80
CA PRO A 361 32.34 10.23 -5.13
C PRO A 361 31.18 9.45 -5.73
N LEU A 362 31.18 8.11 -5.59
CA LEU A 362 30.08 7.26 -6.06
C LEU A 362 28.77 7.60 -5.33
N ARG A 363 28.80 7.73 -4.00
CA ARG A 363 27.59 8.04 -3.24
C ARG A 363 27.05 9.44 -3.57
N GLN A 364 27.94 10.41 -3.80
CA GLN A 364 27.56 11.76 -4.25
C GLN A 364 26.95 11.75 -5.65
N GLU A 365 27.51 10.98 -6.58
CA GLU A 365 26.96 10.80 -7.93
C GLU A 365 25.56 10.20 -7.90
N VAL A 366 25.36 9.14 -7.11
CA VAL A 366 24.03 8.52 -6.95
C VAL A 366 23.05 9.48 -6.28
N PHE A 367 23.45 10.19 -5.22
CA PHE A 367 22.59 11.17 -4.54
C PHE A 367 22.17 12.31 -5.45
N ALA A 368 23.08 12.83 -6.29
CA ALA A 368 22.78 13.93 -7.22
C ALA A 368 21.72 13.58 -8.27
N ARG A 369 21.37 12.29 -8.42
CA ARG A 369 20.27 11.84 -9.29
C ARG A 369 18.91 11.88 -8.60
N PHE A 370 18.84 12.01 -7.28
CA PHE A 370 17.55 12.06 -6.57
C PHE A 370 16.95 13.45 -6.63
N ARG A 371 15.65 13.50 -6.88
CA ARG A 371 14.89 14.74 -6.94
C ARG A 371 14.81 15.40 -5.58
N ASP A 372 15.11 16.69 -5.52
CA ASP A 372 14.99 17.47 -4.29
C ASP A 372 13.51 17.73 -3.97
N PRO A 373 12.99 17.29 -2.81
CA PRO A 373 11.59 17.50 -2.42
C PRO A 373 11.25 18.97 -2.14
N ALA A 374 12.20 19.90 -2.25
CA ALA A 374 11.92 21.33 -2.32
C ALA A 374 11.25 21.76 -3.64
N TYR A 375 11.36 20.96 -4.71
CA TYR A 375 10.71 21.21 -6.01
C TYR A 375 11.03 22.59 -6.62
N THR A 376 12.30 22.99 -6.60
CA THR A 376 12.74 24.32 -7.09
C THR A 376 12.95 24.38 -8.60
N SER A 377 13.07 23.24 -9.29
CA SER A 377 13.25 23.17 -10.74
C SER A 377 12.57 21.95 -11.36
N MET A 378 12.25 22.05 -12.67
CA MET A 378 11.65 20.97 -13.45
C MET A 378 12.74 19.97 -13.87
N ASN A 379 12.90 18.89 -13.11
CA ASN A 379 13.93 17.89 -13.35
C ASN A 379 13.29 16.55 -13.74
N TYR A 380 13.16 16.31 -15.04
CA TYR A 380 12.53 15.10 -15.59
C TYR A 380 13.31 13.81 -15.26
N ASP A 381 14.62 13.81 -15.51
CA ASP A 381 15.46 12.59 -15.44
C ASP A 381 15.84 12.14 -14.01
N GLU A 382 15.45 12.90 -12.99
CA GLU A 382 15.76 12.59 -11.59
C GLU A 382 14.89 11.46 -11.00
N LEU A 383 15.37 10.87 -9.91
CA LEU A 383 14.77 9.72 -9.25
C LEU A 383 13.77 10.13 -8.15
N PRO A 384 12.73 9.30 -7.93
CA PRO A 384 12.32 8.16 -8.76
C PRO A 384 11.72 8.61 -10.12
N PRO A 385 11.77 7.76 -11.16
CA PRO A 385 11.18 8.06 -12.46
C PRO A 385 9.65 7.81 -12.45
N TYR A 386 8.97 8.45 -11.51
CA TYR A 386 7.52 8.41 -11.38
C TYR A 386 6.90 9.77 -11.66
N TYR A 387 5.67 9.73 -12.17
CA TYR A 387 4.78 10.89 -12.11
C TYR A 387 4.57 11.32 -10.64
N GLY A 388 4.23 12.58 -10.43
CA GLY A 388 4.08 13.24 -9.14
C GLY A 388 2.62 13.59 -8.83
N ASP A 389 2.41 14.43 -7.83
CA ASP A 389 1.07 14.82 -7.37
C ASP A 389 0.37 15.83 -8.29
N SER A 390 1.14 16.60 -9.09
CA SER A 390 0.67 17.73 -9.90
C SER A 390 0.89 17.46 -11.38
N VAL A 391 0.44 16.30 -11.85
CA VAL A 391 0.61 15.88 -13.26
C VAL A 391 -0.27 16.75 -14.15
N ASN A 392 0.33 17.33 -15.19
CA ASN A 392 -0.37 18.04 -16.25
C ASN A 392 0.37 17.85 -17.58
N PHE A 393 -0.34 17.93 -18.71
CA PHE A 393 0.28 17.82 -20.03
C PHE A 393 -0.12 19.02 -20.90
N PRO A 394 0.80 19.93 -21.27
CA PRO A 394 2.22 19.95 -20.91
C PRO A 394 2.47 20.29 -19.44
N GLY A 395 3.63 19.90 -18.91
CA GLY A 395 3.97 20.09 -17.51
C GLY A 395 4.33 21.52 -17.12
N THR A 396 3.74 22.02 -16.03
CA THR A 396 3.93 23.40 -15.56
C THR A 396 4.37 23.50 -14.09
N ASP A 397 4.37 22.40 -13.35
CA ASP A 397 4.73 22.32 -11.93
C ASP A 397 5.81 21.24 -11.74
N PRO A 398 6.95 21.53 -11.08
CA PRO A 398 7.95 20.50 -10.75
C PRO A 398 7.40 19.27 -10.01
N ARG A 399 6.25 19.40 -9.32
CA ARG A 399 5.51 18.29 -8.69
C ARG A 399 4.80 17.38 -9.67
N GLN A 400 4.94 17.59 -10.97
CA GLN A 400 4.61 16.60 -11.98
C GLN A 400 5.42 15.31 -11.85
N TRP A 401 6.56 15.36 -11.17
CA TRP A 401 7.42 14.21 -10.93
C TRP A 401 7.53 13.95 -9.43
N LEU A 402 7.51 12.69 -9.00
CA LEU A 402 7.61 12.35 -7.58
C LEU A 402 9.03 12.55 -7.05
N ALA A 403 9.20 13.17 -5.89
CA ALA A 403 10.44 13.09 -5.11
C ALA A 403 10.29 12.06 -3.97
N VAL A 404 11.41 11.51 -3.49
CA VAL A 404 11.43 10.84 -2.18
C VAL A 404 11.01 11.84 -1.08
N LEU A 405 10.60 11.34 0.08
CA LEU A 405 10.14 12.19 1.18
C LEU A 405 11.27 13.10 1.72
N PRO A 406 10.97 14.31 2.25
CA PRO A 406 11.95 15.18 2.89
C PRO A 406 12.91 14.48 3.87
N ILE A 407 12.39 13.60 4.73
CA ILE A 407 13.21 12.83 5.67
C ILE A 407 14.14 11.85 4.95
N GLN A 408 13.66 11.14 3.92
CA GLN A 408 14.43 10.21 3.10
C GLN A 408 15.54 10.93 2.33
N TYR A 409 15.24 12.11 1.76
CA TYR A 409 16.24 12.96 1.10
C TYR A 409 17.31 13.44 2.09
N GLY A 410 16.90 13.81 3.32
CA GLY A 410 17.82 14.13 4.41
C GLY A 410 18.76 12.98 4.79
N TRP A 411 18.27 11.74 4.77
CA TRP A 411 19.10 10.54 4.97
C TRP A 411 20.05 10.29 3.80
N LEU A 412 19.57 10.38 2.56
CA LEU A 412 20.40 10.23 1.37
C LEU A 412 21.55 11.24 1.33
N ARG A 413 21.30 12.49 1.74
CA ARG A 413 22.33 13.52 1.85
C ARG A 413 23.43 13.16 2.85
N GLN A 414 23.06 12.64 4.02
CA GLN A 414 24.02 12.18 5.03
C GLN A 414 24.81 10.96 4.57
N TRP A 415 24.10 9.98 3.97
CA TRP A 415 24.71 8.81 3.34
C TRP A 415 25.75 9.21 2.27
N ALA A 416 25.41 10.16 1.41
CA ALA A 416 26.32 10.70 0.39
C ALA A 416 27.58 11.31 1.01
N ALA A 417 27.46 12.02 2.12
CA ALA A 417 28.59 12.59 2.86
C ALA A 417 29.46 11.51 3.55
N GLY A 418 28.91 10.32 3.82
CA GLY A 418 29.53 9.26 4.60
C GLY A 418 29.18 9.26 6.09
N ASP A 419 28.12 9.98 6.47
CA ASP A 419 27.63 10.11 7.86
C ASP A 419 26.42 9.19 8.07
N PHE A 420 26.67 7.88 8.16
CA PHE A 420 25.61 6.87 8.29
C PHE A 420 26.13 5.63 9.03
N GLU A 421 25.23 4.87 9.65
CA GLU A 421 25.56 3.55 10.21
C GLU A 421 25.76 2.55 9.07
N ALA A 422 27.00 2.14 8.86
CA ALA A 422 27.38 1.14 7.85
C ALA A 422 27.08 -0.29 8.34
N ASP A 423 25.80 -0.56 8.59
CA ASP A 423 25.30 -1.76 9.25
C ASP A 423 24.87 -2.88 8.28
N TRP A 424 25.30 -2.82 7.01
CA TRP A 424 24.98 -3.84 6.01
C TRP A 424 25.53 -5.21 6.43
N PRO A 425 24.67 -6.24 6.58
CA PRO A 425 25.12 -7.55 7.02
C PRO A 425 25.96 -8.25 5.94
N ALA A 426 27.12 -8.79 6.33
CA ALA A 426 28.02 -9.50 5.41
C ALA A 426 27.37 -10.73 4.74
N ALA A 427 26.39 -11.36 5.41
CA ALA A 427 25.63 -12.49 4.89
C ALA A 427 24.40 -12.09 4.04
N GLY A 428 24.16 -10.79 3.84
CA GLY A 428 22.92 -10.29 3.26
C GLY A 428 21.77 -10.23 4.28
N LEU A 429 20.61 -9.72 3.84
CA LEU A 429 19.45 -9.59 4.69
C LEU A 429 18.73 -10.93 4.87
N THR A 430 18.32 -11.20 6.11
CA THR A 430 17.41 -12.29 6.44
C THR A 430 16.17 -11.72 7.09
N PHE A 431 15.01 -12.08 6.54
CA PHE A 431 13.71 -11.73 7.11
C PHE A 431 13.16 -12.90 7.93
N PRO A 432 12.45 -12.64 9.03
CA PRO A 432 11.79 -13.69 9.78
C PRO A 432 10.72 -14.35 8.91
N ALA A 433 10.73 -15.68 8.85
CA ALA A 433 9.73 -16.43 8.08
C ALA A 433 8.33 -16.34 8.72
N ARG A 434 8.26 -16.12 10.03
CA ARG A 434 7.01 -15.99 10.78
C ARG A 434 7.14 -14.90 11.83
N LEU A 435 6.00 -14.30 12.18
CA LEU A 435 5.94 -13.29 13.24
C LEU A 435 6.41 -13.85 14.59
N GLU A 436 6.18 -15.13 14.86
CA GLU A 436 6.58 -15.78 16.10
C GLU A 436 8.12 -15.85 16.28
N ASP A 437 8.88 -15.69 15.20
CA ASP A 437 10.34 -15.66 15.21
C ASP A 437 10.89 -14.25 15.57
N VAL A 438 10.00 -13.25 15.66
CA VAL A 438 10.32 -11.87 16.07
C VAL A 438 10.20 -11.73 17.59
N PRO A 439 11.14 -11.04 18.27
CA PRO A 439 11.01 -10.74 19.69
C PRO A 439 9.67 -10.10 20.03
N ILE A 440 9.02 -10.55 21.11
CA ILE A 440 7.64 -10.17 21.44
C ILE A 440 7.43 -8.64 21.48
N ALA A 441 8.42 -7.90 21.96
CA ALA A 441 8.38 -6.45 22.06
C ALA A 441 8.37 -5.73 20.70
N ALA A 442 8.87 -6.37 19.64
CA ALA A 442 8.94 -5.79 18.30
C ALA A 442 7.81 -6.26 17.36
N GLN A 443 7.06 -7.31 17.74
CA GLN A 443 5.97 -7.83 16.91
C GLN A 443 4.89 -6.80 16.56
N PRO A 444 4.44 -5.89 17.47
CA PRO A 444 3.41 -4.90 17.13
C PRO A 444 3.83 -3.96 15.99
N ALA A 445 5.03 -3.36 16.11
CA ALA A 445 5.58 -2.49 15.07
C ALA A 445 5.88 -3.24 13.77
N MET A 446 6.22 -4.54 13.88
CA MET A 446 6.41 -5.40 12.71
C MET A 446 5.14 -5.56 11.89
N LEU A 447 4.01 -5.81 12.57
CA LEU A 447 2.70 -5.93 11.93
C LEU A 447 2.30 -4.63 11.24
N ASP A 448 2.48 -3.49 11.93
CA ASP A 448 2.18 -2.17 11.39
C ASP A 448 2.99 -1.92 10.10
N ARG A 449 4.29 -2.22 10.13
CA ARG A 449 5.17 -2.04 8.97
C ARG A 449 4.89 -3.00 7.83
N ALA A 450 4.74 -4.29 8.11
CA ALA A 450 4.62 -5.34 7.09
C ALA A 450 3.48 -5.06 6.11
N VAL A 451 2.35 -4.59 6.64
CA VAL A 451 1.17 -4.26 5.84
C VAL A 451 1.38 -2.97 5.03
N LEU A 452 1.96 -1.94 5.63
CA LEU A 452 2.11 -0.62 5.01
C LEU A 452 3.27 -0.52 4.02
N ASP A 453 4.26 -1.41 4.13
CA ASP A 453 5.34 -1.54 3.16
C ASP A 453 4.85 -2.12 1.82
N ASP A 454 3.70 -2.79 1.78
CA ASP A 454 3.03 -3.30 0.57
C ASP A 454 1.93 -2.36 0.03
N CYS A 455 1.93 -1.09 0.44
CA CYS A 455 1.01 -0.06 -0.03
C CYS A 455 1.77 1.11 -0.66
N LEU A 456 1.16 1.80 -1.62
CA LEU A 456 1.77 2.95 -2.30
C LEU A 456 1.85 4.16 -1.38
N GLY A 457 3.00 4.84 -1.35
CA GLY A 457 3.19 6.12 -0.66
C GLY A 457 3.14 7.34 -1.57
N GLY A 458 2.94 7.15 -2.87
CA GLY A 458 2.89 8.23 -3.85
C GLY A 458 3.20 7.76 -5.27
N PRO A 459 2.95 8.62 -6.29
CA PRO A 459 2.26 9.92 -6.18
C PRO A 459 0.82 9.78 -5.71
N PHE A 460 0.21 10.87 -5.24
CA PHE A 460 -1.21 10.92 -4.91
C PHE A 460 -2.00 11.63 -6.01
N HIS A 461 -2.46 10.85 -6.99
CA HIS A 461 -3.29 11.33 -8.11
C HIS A 461 -4.33 10.28 -8.60
N PRO A 462 -5.23 9.78 -7.75
CA PRO A 462 -5.32 9.96 -6.31
C PRO A 462 -4.47 8.95 -5.52
N GLY A 463 -4.06 7.84 -6.13
CA GLY A 463 -3.42 6.68 -5.46
C GLY A 463 -4.35 5.45 -5.47
N CYS A 464 -3.88 4.28 -5.05
CA CYS A 464 -4.67 3.04 -5.12
C CYS A 464 -5.40 2.68 -3.81
N GLU A 465 -4.66 2.44 -2.71
CA GLU A 465 -5.27 2.06 -1.42
C GLU A 465 -5.80 3.27 -0.64
N LEU A 466 -5.02 4.34 -0.66
CA LEU A 466 -5.09 5.51 0.21
C LEU A 466 -4.47 6.70 -0.53
N THR A 467 -4.66 7.92 0.00
CA THR A 467 -4.17 9.15 -0.64
C THR A 467 -3.57 10.15 0.34
N TRP A 468 -3.33 11.38 -0.13
CA TRP A 468 -2.61 12.47 0.55
C TRP A 468 -3.07 12.80 1.99
N PRO A 469 -4.30 12.54 2.47
CA PRO A 469 -4.61 12.70 3.89
C PRO A 469 -3.66 11.92 4.81
N MET A 470 -3.13 10.78 4.34
CA MET A 470 -2.23 9.94 5.11
C MET A 470 -0.89 10.63 5.43
N ARG A 471 -0.46 11.63 4.66
CA ARG A 471 0.75 12.42 4.98
C ARG A 471 0.48 13.63 5.87
N GLN A 472 -0.76 13.82 6.35
CA GLN A 472 -1.14 14.93 7.21
C GLN A 472 -1.09 14.54 8.70
N PRO A 473 -0.21 15.15 9.52
CA PRO A 473 -0.14 14.90 10.96
C PRO A 473 -1.48 15.14 11.67
N LEU A 474 -2.32 16.04 11.13
CA LEU A 474 -3.65 16.34 11.64
C LEU A 474 -4.55 15.09 11.71
N LEU A 475 -4.34 14.07 10.89
CA LEU A 475 -5.16 12.85 10.87
C LEU A 475 -4.94 11.94 12.09
N TYR A 476 -3.79 12.06 12.75
CA TYR A 476 -3.31 11.08 13.73
C TYR A 476 -3.47 11.59 15.16
N ALA A 477 -3.94 10.71 16.06
CA ALA A 477 -3.94 10.93 17.50
C ALA A 477 -2.56 10.64 18.12
N GLU A 478 -1.87 9.62 17.62
CA GLU A 478 -0.51 9.20 17.96
C GLU A 478 0.15 8.66 16.68
N PRO A 479 1.49 8.46 16.62
CA PRO A 479 2.13 7.77 15.50
C PRO A 479 1.35 6.52 15.06
N PHE A 480 1.00 6.46 13.77
CA PHE A 480 0.22 5.38 13.14
C PHE A 480 -1.22 5.18 13.67
N ARG A 481 -1.68 5.92 14.67
CA ARG A 481 -3.04 5.81 15.24
C ARG A 481 -3.92 6.95 14.78
N LEU A 482 -4.94 6.63 13.98
CA LEU A 482 -5.89 7.61 13.46
C LEU A 482 -6.77 8.20 14.57
N ARG A 483 -7.09 9.49 14.47
CA ARG A 483 -8.04 10.12 15.37
C ARG A 483 -9.47 9.73 14.99
N ARG A 484 -10.26 9.27 15.97
CA ARG A 484 -11.64 8.83 15.77
C ARG A 484 -12.64 9.98 15.85
N ARG A 485 -13.60 10.02 14.92
CA ARG A 485 -14.79 10.88 15.00
C ARG A 485 -15.83 10.17 15.88
N VAL A 486 -16.34 10.86 16.90
CA VAL A 486 -17.39 10.33 17.81
C VAL A 486 -18.75 11.01 17.62
N GLY A 487 -18.80 12.10 16.86
CA GLY A 487 -20.01 12.85 16.55
C GLY A 487 -20.38 12.78 15.07
N VAL A 488 -21.50 13.41 14.72
CA VAL A 488 -21.97 13.57 13.34
C VAL A 488 -20.95 14.39 12.55
N GLU A 489 -20.68 13.98 11.31
CA GLU A 489 -19.82 14.77 10.41
C GLU A 489 -20.55 16.05 9.98
N PRO A 490 -19.90 17.23 10.07
CA PRO A 490 -20.43 18.46 9.51
C PRO A 490 -20.58 18.40 7.99
N ASP A 491 -21.51 19.17 7.45
CA ASP A 491 -21.51 19.46 6.02
C ASP A 491 -20.40 20.49 5.70
N TRP A 492 -19.44 20.11 4.86
CA TRP A 492 -18.34 20.99 4.41
C TRP A 492 -18.70 21.92 3.24
N GLY A 493 -19.98 21.96 2.85
CA GLY A 493 -20.51 22.87 1.82
C GLY A 493 -20.43 22.32 0.39
N PRO A 494 -20.69 23.14 -0.64
CA PRO A 494 -20.78 22.66 -2.01
C PRO A 494 -19.43 22.37 -2.69
N ALA A 495 -18.32 22.82 -2.09
CA ALA A 495 -16.98 22.63 -2.63
C ALA A 495 -15.94 22.50 -1.52
N MET A 496 -14.95 21.63 -1.72
CA MET A 496 -13.78 21.47 -0.87
C MET A 496 -12.62 22.32 -1.39
N THR A 497 -11.84 22.88 -0.47
CA THR A 497 -10.64 23.68 -0.73
C THR A 497 -9.52 23.26 0.21
N SER A 498 -8.28 23.67 -0.09
CA SER A 498 -7.14 23.48 0.82
C SER A 498 -7.37 24.07 2.20
N GLU A 499 -8.01 25.23 2.28
CA GLU A 499 -8.32 25.89 3.55
C GLU A 499 -9.25 25.03 4.41
N LEU A 500 -10.34 24.52 3.83
CA LEU A 500 -11.30 23.66 4.53
C LEU A 500 -10.69 22.30 4.89
N ALA A 501 -10.01 21.66 3.93
CA ALA A 501 -9.47 20.31 4.11
C ALA A 501 -8.39 20.25 5.21
N LEU A 502 -7.59 21.31 5.34
CA LEU A 502 -6.48 21.42 6.30
C LEU A 502 -6.83 22.22 7.56
N ALA A 503 -8.06 22.72 7.69
CA ALA A 503 -8.49 23.45 8.88
C ALA A 503 -8.37 22.58 10.14
N ALA A 504 -8.10 23.21 11.28
CA ALA A 504 -7.93 22.50 12.56
C ALA A 504 -9.19 21.72 12.98
N ASP A 505 -10.36 22.18 12.56
CA ASP A 505 -11.67 21.56 12.73
C ASP A 505 -12.23 20.98 11.41
N GLY A 506 -11.41 20.87 10.38
CA GLY A 506 -11.76 20.35 9.06
C GLY A 506 -11.96 18.82 9.01
N PRO A 507 -12.23 18.25 7.82
CA PRO A 507 -12.56 16.84 7.64
C PRO A 507 -11.45 15.88 8.10
N LEU A 508 -10.19 16.32 8.03
CA LEU A 508 -9.03 15.51 8.44
C LEU A 508 -8.79 15.48 9.95
N ARG A 509 -9.51 16.29 10.74
CA ARG A 509 -9.31 16.35 12.19
C ARG A 509 -9.59 15.00 12.86
N ALA A 510 -10.57 14.26 12.36
CA ALA A 510 -10.95 12.95 12.88
C ALA A 510 -11.65 12.15 11.77
N SER A 511 -11.64 10.82 11.87
CA SER A 511 -12.20 9.91 10.87
C SER A 511 -13.29 9.02 11.46
N GLY A 512 -14.37 8.84 10.71
CA GLY A 512 -15.40 7.80 10.82
C GLY A 512 -15.33 6.81 9.65
N PRO A 513 -16.20 5.79 9.63
CA PRO A 513 -16.26 4.79 8.55
C PRO A 513 -16.32 5.42 7.15
N GLY A 514 -15.50 4.93 6.22
CA GLY A 514 -15.42 5.41 4.83
C GLY A 514 -14.55 6.66 4.61
N ASP A 515 -14.02 7.28 5.66
CA ASP A 515 -13.36 8.58 5.54
C ASP A 515 -11.95 8.56 4.95
N LEU A 516 -11.30 7.39 4.90
CA LEU A 516 -9.97 7.26 4.30
C LEU A 516 -10.05 7.02 2.79
N THR A 517 -11.02 6.22 2.33
CA THR A 517 -11.17 5.82 0.93
C THR A 517 -12.04 6.77 0.11
N ARG A 518 -12.86 7.62 0.75
CA ARG A 518 -13.76 8.58 0.06
C ARG A 518 -13.09 9.54 -0.91
N TRP A 519 -11.78 9.75 -0.76
CA TRP A 519 -10.96 10.64 -1.59
C TRP A 519 -10.52 10.01 -2.91
N LEU A 520 -10.66 8.70 -3.06
CA LEU A 520 -10.19 7.94 -4.21
C LEU A 520 -11.20 7.98 -5.36
N ALA A 521 -10.80 7.44 -6.51
CA ALA A 521 -11.66 7.26 -7.66
C ALA A 521 -12.91 6.42 -7.34
N VAL A 522 -14.03 6.80 -7.99
CA VAL A 522 -15.26 6.00 -8.01
C VAL A 522 -15.71 5.79 -9.45
N PRO A 523 -15.79 4.53 -9.93
CA PRO A 523 -15.29 3.32 -9.26
C PRO A 523 -13.76 3.18 -9.36
N TRP A 524 -13.10 2.44 -8.47
CA TRP A 524 -11.63 2.30 -8.48
C TRP A 524 -11.03 1.72 -9.78
N GLN A 525 -11.81 0.97 -10.56
CA GLN A 525 -11.35 0.36 -11.81
C GLN A 525 -10.98 1.38 -12.89
N THR A 526 -11.63 2.55 -12.92
CA THR A 526 -11.35 3.61 -13.92
C THR A 526 -9.97 4.21 -13.72
N ASP A 527 -9.58 4.40 -12.45
CA ASP A 527 -8.22 4.79 -12.06
C ASP A 527 -7.23 3.70 -12.46
N THR A 528 -7.43 2.45 -12.04
CA THR A 528 -6.52 1.33 -12.36
C THR A 528 -6.27 1.20 -13.87
N ALA A 529 -7.32 1.30 -14.69
CA ALA A 529 -7.21 1.24 -16.16
C ALA A 529 -6.42 2.44 -16.76
N SER A 530 -6.31 3.53 -16.00
CA SER A 530 -5.61 4.76 -16.36
C SER A 530 -4.27 4.91 -15.62
N CYS A 531 -3.84 3.95 -14.81
CA CYS A 531 -2.55 3.98 -14.10
C CYS A 531 -1.39 3.50 -14.99
N LEU A 532 -1.10 4.21 -16.08
CA LEU A 532 -0.09 3.79 -17.06
C LEU A 532 1.27 4.48 -16.86
N SER A 533 2.11 4.40 -17.88
CA SER A 533 3.41 5.04 -17.97
C SER A 533 3.61 5.71 -19.33
N ALA A 534 4.63 6.57 -19.44
CA ALA A 534 5.04 7.23 -20.68
C ALA A 534 3.89 7.93 -21.43
N TYR A 535 3.05 8.69 -20.70
CA TYR A 535 1.98 9.50 -21.29
C TYR A 535 2.51 10.54 -22.29
N GLU A 536 3.73 11.01 -22.08
CA GLU A 536 4.43 11.90 -23.00
C GLU A 536 5.56 11.12 -23.70
N ARG A 537 5.21 10.41 -24.78
CA ARG A 537 6.15 9.51 -25.51
C ARG A 537 7.37 10.19 -26.11
N SER A 538 7.37 11.52 -26.20
CA SER A 538 8.57 12.29 -26.59
C SER A 538 9.67 12.27 -25.53
N LEU A 539 9.34 11.92 -24.29
CA LEU A 539 10.31 11.91 -23.18
C LEU A 539 11.00 10.55 -23.00
N ASP A 540 10.25 9.44 -22.99
CA ASP A 540 10.75 8.06 -22.89
C ASP A 540 9.63 7.09 -23.33
N GLU A 541 9.98 5.86 -23.72
CA GLU A 541 9.02 4.85 -24.19
C GLU A 541 8.27 4.15 -23.04
N TYR A 542 8.88 4.05 -21.86
CA TYR A 542 8.40 3.26 -20.72
C TYR A 542 8.23 4.07 -19.45
N LEU A 543 9.01 5.13 -19.30
CA LEU A 543 9.01 6.00 -18.14
C LEU A 543 8.50 7.39 -18.49
N PRO A 544 8.08 8.18 -17.50
CA PRO A 544 7.88 7.79 -16.10
C PRO A 544 6.59 6.98 -15.94
N ALA A 545 6.43 6.32 -14.78
CA ALA A 545 5.26 5.51 -14.45
C ALA A 545 4.46 6.11 -13.29
N PHE A 546 3.17 5.80 -13.16
CA PHE A 546 2.42 6.09 -11.93
C PHE A 546 2.73 5.08 -10.83
N TRP A 547 2.09 3.90 -10.86
CA TRP A 547 2.19 2.90 -9.78
C TRP A 547 2.43 1.47 -10.28
N PRO A 548 3.56 1.21 -10.99
CA PRO A 548 3.80 -0.10 -11.59
C PRO A 548 3.85 -1.25 -10.57
N ALA A 549 4.20 -0.97 -9.31
CA ALA A 549 4.24 -1.94 -8.22
C ALA A 549 2.86 -2.53 -7.83
N HIS A 550 1.75 -1.88 -8.20
CA HIS A 550 0.40 -2.41 -7.97
C HIS A 550 -0.42 -2.54 -9.25
N VAL A 551 -0.13 -1.69 -10.25
CA VAL A 551 -0.73 -1.72 -11.58
C VAL A 551 0.40 -1.85 -12.61
N PRO A 552 0.88 -3.07 -12.90
CA PRO A 552 2.01 -3.29 -13.79
C PRO A 552 1.81 -2.65 -15.17
N ASN A 553 2.89 -2.14 -15.77
CA ASN A 553 2.84 -1.58 -17.12
C ASN A 553 3.39 -2.57 -18.15
N ASP A 554 4.54 -3.17 -17.86
CA ASP A 554 5.25 -4.11 -18.72
C ASP A 554 5.68 -5.33 -17.91
N VAL A 555 5.35 -6.53 -18.37
CA VAL A 555 5.49 -7.77 -17.60
C VAL A 555 6.22 -8.85 -18.38
N LEU A 556 6.83 -9.80 -17.65
CA LEU A 556 7.41 -11.01 -18.23
C LEU A 556 6.31 -12.05 -18.42
N ALA A 557 6.01 -12.38 -19.68
CA ALA A 557 5.01 -13.38 -20.02
C ALA A 557 5.52 -14.82 -19.78
N PRO A 558 4.62 -15.79 -19.49
CA PRO A 558 5.00 -17.19 -19.30
C PRO A 558 5.81 -17.77 -20.46
N ALA A 559 5.48 -17.43 -21.71
CA ALA A 559 6.19 -17.92 -22.88
C ALA A 559 7.68 -17.49 -22.88
N SER A 560 7.95 -16.22 -22.60
CA SER A 560 9.32 -15.72 -22.48
C SER A 560 10.05 -16.36 -21.29
N TYR A 561 9.37 -16.50 -20.15
CA TYR A 561 9.94 -17.19 -18.99
C TYR A 561 10.36 -18.63 -19.31
N GLN A 562 9.54 -19.41 -20.03
CA GLN A 562 9.91 -20.77 -20.44
C GLN A 562 11.15 -20.80 -21.35
N VAL A 563 11.32 -19.82 -22.25
CA VAL A 563 12.53 -19.73 -23.07
C VAL A 563 13.76 -19.45 -22.20
N VAL A 564 13.64 -18.59 -21.17
CA VAL A 564 14.76 -18.31 -20.25
C VAL A 564 15.17 -19.56 -19.45
N LEU A 565 14.22 -20.43 -19.11
CA LEU A 565 14.49 -21.68 -18.38
C LEU A 565 15.07 -22.80 -19.26
N ASP A 566 14.88 -22.75 -20.58
CA ASP A 566 15.29 -23.84 -21.48
C ASP A 566 16.82 -23.91 -21.62
N PRO A 567 17.49 -24.97 -21.11
CA PRO A 567 18.94 -25.12 -21.25
C PRO A 567 19.38 -25.46 -22.68
N ALA A 568 18.44 -25.84 -23.57
CA ALA A 568 18.73 -26.06 -24.99
C ALA A 568 18.76 -24.74 -25.79
N ALA A 569 18.15 -23.68 -25.28
CA ALA A 569 18.22 -22.36 -25.88
C ALA A 569 19.61 -21.74 -25.67
N SER A 570 20.13 -21.05 -26.68
CA SER A 570 21.39 -20.31 -26.55
C SER A 570 21.28 -19.20 -25.51
N LEU A 571 22.39 -18.83 -24.88
CA LEU A 571 22.40 -17.73 -23.91
C LEU A 571 21.85 -16.42 -24.49
N GLY A 572 22.10 -16.13 -25.78
CA GLY A 572 21.54 -14.96 -26.45
C GLY A 572 20.01 -15.00 -26.53
N GLN A 573 19.42 -16.12 -26.94
CA GLN A 573 17.96 -16.28 -26.97
C GLN A 573 17.34 -16.16 -25.57
N ARG A 574 18.00 -16.74 -24.56
CA ARG A 574 17.57 -16.63 -23.16
C ARG A 574 17.66 -15.18 -22.68
N GLN A 575 18.70 -14.44 -23.05
CA GLN A 575 18.85 -13.03 -22.71
C GLN A 575 17.78 -12.16 -23.39
N ASP A 576 17.50 -12.41 -24.67
CA ASP A 576 16.44 -11.71 -25.41
C ASP A 576 15.06 -11.99 -24.80
N ALA A 577 14.79 -13.24 -24.42
CA ALA A 577 13.55 -13.60 -23.71
C ALA A 577 13.48 -12.98 -22.31
N PHE A 578 14.62 -12.87 -21.61
CA PHE A 578 14.71 -12.24 -20.30
C PHE A 578 14.42 -10.75 -20.34
N THR A 579 14.79 -10.04 -21.42
CA THR A 579 14.55 -8.60 -21.55
C THR A 579 13.23 -8.28 -22.24
N HIS A 580 12.65 -9.22 -22.98
CA HIS A 580 11.35 -9.04 -23.63
C HIS A 580 10.23 -8.84 -22.60
N ARG A 581 9.50 -7.74 -22.72
CA ARG A 581 8.32 -7.42 -21.91
C ARG A 581 7.13 -7.15 -22.80
N VAL A 582 5.95 -7.57 -22.34
CA VAL A 582 4.67 -7.29 -22.99
C VAL A 582 3.86 -6.33 -22.13
N LYS A 583 2.98 -5.53 -22.74
CA LYS A 583 2.08 -4.64 -21.98
C LYS A 583 1.11 -5.45 -21.15
N TRP A 584 0.92 -5.08 -19.88
CA TRP A 584 0.03 -5.81 -18.97
C TRP A 584 -1.43 -5.81 -19.46
N LEU A 585 -1.94 -4.66 -19.90
CA LEU A 585 -3.30 -4.50 -20.42
C LEU A 585 -3.43 -4.75 -21.95
N ARG A 586 -2.47 -5.44 -22.57
CA ARG A 586 -2.36 -5.59 -24.04
C ARG A 586 -3.61 -6.10 -24.75
N ASP A 587 -4.41 -6.94 -24.07
CA ASP A 587 -5.60 -7.57 -24.64
C ASP A 587 -6.90 -6.93 -24.14
N LEU A 588 -6.84 -5.79 -23.44
CA LEU A 588 -8.02 -5.07 -22.98
C LEU A 588 -8.56 -4.16 -24.11
N PRO A 589 -9.89 -4.15 -24.39
CA PRO A 589 -10.48 -3.20 -25.32
C PRO A 589 -10.07 -1.76 -25.01
N GLY A 590 -9.86 -0.96 -26.06
CA GLY A 590 -9.43 0.43 -25.92
C GLY A 590 -7.96 0.64 -25.55
N PHE A 591 -7.19 -0.41 -25.23
CA PHE A 591 -5.76 -0.25 -24.92
C PHE A 591 -4.99 0.32 -26.12
N GLY A 592 -4.26 1.41 -25.89
CA GLY A 592 -3.58 2.18 -26.95
C GLY A 592 -4.49 2.94 -27.92
N ARG A 593 -5.82 2.87 -27.76
CA ARG A 593 -6.82 3.51 -28.65
C ARG A 593 -7.68 4.56 -27.95
N SER A 594 -8.34 4.19 -26.85
CA SER A 594 -9.37 5.00 -26.18
C SER A 594 -9.34 4.75 -24.68
N ASN A 595 -9.15 5.82 -23.89
CA ASN A 595 -9.18 5.71 -22.42
C ASN A 595 -10.57 5.30 -21.93
N ARG A 596 -11.63 5.91 -22.49
CA ARG A 596 -13.01 5.63 -22.10
C ARG A 596 -13.42 4.18 -22.35
N GLU A 597 -13.07 3.63 -23.51
CA GLU A 597 -13.33 2.21 -23.83
C GLU A 597 -12.59 1.31 -22.86
N ARG A 598 -11.31 1.63 -22.57
CA ARG A 598 -10.47 0.87 -21.65
C ARG A 598 -10.99 0.86 -20.22
N MET A 599 -11.41 2.00 -19.70
CA MET A 599 -11.97 2.12 -18.35
C MET A 599 -13.21 1.24 -18.19
N ASN A 600 -14.18 1.36 -19.10
CA ASN A 600 -15.41 0.56 -19.03
C ASN A 600 -15.14 -0.94 -19.26
N ALA A 601 -14.21 -1.29 -20.14
CA ALA A 601 -13.79 -2.68 -20.32
C ALA A 601 -13.11 -3.25 -19.06
N PHE A 602 -12.31 -2.45 -18.35
CA PHE A 602 -11.67 -2.89 -17.11
C PHE A 602 -12.65 -3.05 -15.95
N VAL A 603 -13.69 -2.21 -15.86
CA VAL A 603 -14.80 -2.42 -14.92
C VAL A 603 -15.38 -3.84 -15.06
N ALA A 604 -15.55 -4.33 -16.29
CA ALA A 604 -16.06 -5.67 -16.56
C ALA A 604 -15.00 -6.79 -16.42
N GLN A 605 -13.73 -6.52 -16.73
CA GLN A 605 -12.69 -7.54 -16.88
C GLN A 605 -11.55 -7.48 -15.85
N TRP A 606 -11.61 -6.63 -14.82
CA TRP A 606 -10.49 -6.41 -13.87
C TRP A 606 -9.91 -7.72 -13.33
N SER A 607 -10.78 -8.67 -12.96
CA SER A 607 -10.35 -9.96 -12.40
C SER A 607 -9.65 -10.89 -13.40
N ALA A 608 -9.77 -10.62 -14.70
CA ALA A 608 -9.10 -11.36 -15.76
C ALA A 608 -7.67 -10.87 -16.02
N ALA A 609 -7.27 -9.69 -15.50
CA ALA A 609 -5.89 -9.21 -15.63
C ALA A 609 -4.89 -10.14 -14.90
N GLY A 610 -3.70 -10.34 -15.47
CA GLY A 610 -2.68 -11.20 -14.88
C GLY A 610 -2.11 -10.64 -13.57
N ILE A 611 -1.61 -11.52 -12.70
CA ILE A 611 -0.94 -11.16 -11.45
C ILE A 611 0.54 -11.55 -11.54
N VAL A 612 1.42 -10.57 -11.38
CA VAL A 612 2.87 -10.74 -11.39
C VAL A 612 3.30 -11.47 -10.12
N THR A 613 3.79 -12.69 -10.27
CA THR A 613 4.00 -13.65 -9.18
C THR A 613 5.46 -14.14 -9.19
N PRO A 614 6.12 -14.28 -8.03
CA PRO A 614 7.49 -14.77 -7.99
C PRO A 614 7.57 -16.23 -8.47
N GLN A 615 8.60 -16.54 -9.27
CA GLN A 615 8.90 -17.85 -9.84
C GLN A 615 10.40 -18.14 -9.72
N PRO A 616 10.84 -19.40 -9.64
CA PRO A 616 12.26 -19.74 -9.59
C PRO A 616 13.00 -19.31 -10.87
N GLY A 617 14.28 -18.95 -10.75
CA GLY A 617 15.16 -18.79 -11.91
C GLY A 617 15.60 -20.15 -12.50
N PRO A 618 16.41 -20.13 -13.58
CA PRO A 618 17.03 -21.34 -14.12
C PRO A 618 17.87 -22.08 -13.07
N GLU A 619 17.85 -23.41 -13.11
CA GLU A 619 18.64 -24.27 -12.21
C GLU A 619 20.08 -24.50 -12.71
N ASP A 620 20.41 -24.05 -13.91
CA ASP A 620 21.75 -24.15 -14.49
C ASP A 620 22.65 -22.97 -14.08
N ASP A 621 23.95 -23.06 -14.40
CA ASP A 621 24.94 -22.02 -14.07
C ASP A 621 24.82 -20.75 -14.94
N ALA A 622 23.67 -20.54 -15.60
CA ALA A 622 23.44 -19.39 -16.45
C ALA A 622 23.34 -18.10 -15.61
N PRO A 623 23.85 -16.95 -16.10
CA PRO A 623 23.98 -15.72 -15.33
C PRO A 623 22.65 -14.95 -15.22
N PHE A 624 21.60 -15.59 -14.70
CA PHE A 624 20.27 -15.01 -14.46
C PHE A 624 19.98 -14.88 -12.95
N PRO A 625 19.01 -14.03 -12.57
CA PRO A 625 18.56 -13.95 -11.18
C PRO A 625 18.03 -15.29 -10.65
N ALA A 626 18.21 -15.55 -9.35
CA ALA A 626 17.65 -16.75 -8.72
C ALA A 626 16.10 -16.74 -8.61
N THR A 627 15.49 -15.56 -8.73
CA THR A 627 14.03 -15.38 -8.65
C THR A 627 13.58 -14.43 -9.73
N PHE A 628 12.54 -14.86 -10.43
CA PHE A 628 11.85 -14.14 -11.48
C PHE A 628 10.48 -13.71 -10.99
N TRP A 629 9.87 -12.77 -11.69
CA TRP A 629 8.48 -12.37 -11.45
C TRP A 629 7.75 -12.42 -12.79
N VAL A 630 6.73 -13.28 -12.86
CA VAL A 630 6.07 -13.68 -14.11
C VAL A 630 4.59 -13.36 -14.00
N GLU A 631 3.99 -12.84 -15.07
CA GLU A 631 2.54 -12.63 -15.15
C GLU A 631 1.82 -13.97 -15.27
N LEU A 632 1.02 -14.32 -14.25
CA LEU A 632 0.20 -15.53 -14.23
C LEU A 632 -1.29 -15.20 -14.28
N GLY A 633 -2.07 -16.08 -14.90
CA GLY A 633 -3.54 -15.99 -14.91
C GLY A 633 -4.10 -14.83 -15.74
N HIS A 634 -3.35 -14.32 -16.73
CA HIS A 634 -3.84 -13.34 -17.69
C HIS A 634 -4.91 -13.96 -18.60
N ALA A 635 -6.07 -13.32 -18.68
CA ALA A 635 -7.24 -13.76 -19.45
C ALA A 635 -8.05 -12.59 -20.01
N LEU A 636 -7.44 -11.40 -20.13
CA LEU A 636 -8.08 -10.25 -20.80
C LEU A 636 -8.34 -10.58 -22.28
N VAL A 637 -9.45 -10.09 -22.82
CA VAL A 637 -9.85 -10.35 -24.22
C VAL A 637 -10.34 -9.08 -24.91
N ASP A 638 -9.84 -8.82 -26.13
CA ASP A 638 -10.30 -7.72 -27.00
C ASP A 638 -11.61 -8.12 -27.68
N ASP A 639 -12.65 -8.34 -26.87
CA ASP A 639 -14.01 -8.55 -27.33
C ASP A 639 -14.83 -7.30 -27.02
N SER A 640 -15.06 -6.48 -28.05
CA SER A 640 -15.83 -5.24 -27.96
C SER A 640 -17.31 -5.48 -27.59
N SER A 641 -17.80 -6.72 -27.61
CA SER A 641 -19.14 -7.07 -27.13
C SER A 641 -19.24 -7.07 -25.59
N VAL A 642 -18.11 -7.16 -24.87
CA VAL A 642 -18.08 -7.16 -23.39
C VAL A 642 -18.43 -5.79 -22.80
N VAL A 643 -18.28 -4.70 -23.56
CA VAL A 643 -18.61 -3.32 -23.13
C VAL A 643 -20.13 -3.06 -23.14
N SER A 644 -20.94 -3.98 -23.68
CA SER A 644 -22.37 -3.79 -23.93
C SER A 644 -23.32 -4.55 -22.98
N LYS A 645 -22.80 -5.08 -21.88
CA LYS A 645 -23.57 -5.69 -20.78
C LYS A 645 -23.33 -4.94 -19.49
#